data_AF-A0AAN6QIW2-F1
#
_entry.id   AF-A0AAN6QIW2-F1
#
_cell.length_a   1.000
_cell.length_b   1.000
_cell.length_c   1.000
_cell.angle_alpha   90.00
_cell.angle_beta   90.00
_cell.angle_gamma   90.00
#
_symmetry.space_group_name_H-M   'P 1'
#
loop_
_entity.id
_entity.type
_entity.pdbx_description
1 polymer ?
#
loop_
_entity_poly.entity_id
_entity_poly.type
_entity_poly.pdbx_seq_one_letter_code
_entity_poly.pdbx_strand_id
1 'polypeptide(L)'
;MSKTFQDGSDQESNQKKKRQGSSTNLADRPKRGAAESTTHHRPGLFRRGETCEDLRQLVNRDPSDEGYREFLNDSKRIEQSQYFKRRKARLATSIAKAESNIFHELVIQSKDKEWARKDLDAVLARILRKPKDDPSSATTNPSLKRNTKKDSFAGEELLEEDFNDGTPILMALSAGKHRNLSFVEALLELKPPPSNLGKIFWKESEKSIWRYCLHAAIDNADVHDDGDFHILEMVKHMRRYQPPSPKKPGDKPQRSPFEEREKSKGNTPLHLAVRKAPIDTTSLRGSGSDFPETSPNVRRMRRANWKKVIEVLVEACPTALGVRNGVGDRTPYQERIFRLALEFHKWQTHQPKKTSSIPPAANNNIAEPNHALLETLEDNAGYMSDGEKDGEPDHEKDATEIESSIARMYYGNDDFREFVISDPIASYISHYCVASRDVARETAMDYLYRRGEERAIEFNLLGFPRQKITQDYLESLETHVRFERTLKYVALPRLAVETTSSSSQAGSALLQKAPGADLTTIFTWLKKRHVRKIQKVTVFDSELPSHTDENIIKALEKFEVEEWDWDKMDLSSEVVFRASSGSVREISLQASGNEAVLQGWCAPGGFGNKTKFPKLRNIYLYLHEVCFLPVTREHACTELR
;
A
#
# COMPACT_ATOMS: atom_id res chain seq x y z
N MET A 1 14.56 -9.35 40.06
CA MET A 1 15.46 -10.44 40.50
C MET A 1 15.55 -11.45 39.37
N SER A 2 16.57 -11.35 38.54
CA SER A 2 16.78 -12.24 37.39
C SER A 2 17.74 -13.36 37.79
N LYS A 3 17.30 -14.61 37.66
CA LYS A 3 18.20 -15.77 37.57
C LYS A 3 17.76 -16.66 36.42
N THR A 4 18.73 -16.83 35.54
CA THR A 4 18.92 -17.85 34.51
C THR A 4 18.58 -19.25 34.99
N PHE A 5 17.98 -20.05 34.09
CA PHE A 5 18.09 -21.50 34.13
C PHE A 5 18.33 -22.03 32.70
N GLN A 6 19.47 -22.70 32.58
CA GLN A 6 19.87 -23.55 31.46
C GLN A 6 19.61 -25.02 31.82
N ASP A 7 19.53 -25.80 30.76
CA ASP A 7 19.77 -27.24 30.61
C ASP A 7 18.62 -28.25 30.73
N GLY A 8 18.63 -29.14 29.73
CA GLY A 8 17.74 -30.28 29.54
C GLY A 8 17.81 -30.81 28.10
N SER A 9 18.99 -31.26 27.69
CA SER A 9 19.29 -31.95 26.43
C SER A 9 18.71 -33.36 26.39
N ASP A 10 18.17 -33.78 25.23
CA ASP A 10 18.10 -35.19 24.85
C ASP A 10 18.68 -35.41 23.45
N GLN A 11 19.50 -36.44 23.37
CA GLN A 11 20.28 -36.88 22.22
C GLN A 11 19.41 -37.67 21.23
N GLU A 12 19.62 -37.48 19.94
CA GLU A 12 19.57 -38.61 19.01
C GLU A 12 20.52 -38.41 17.82
N SER A 13 21.38 -39.40 17.66
CA SER A 13 22.47 -39.52 16.70
C SER A 13 21.99 -39.86 15.30
N ASN A 14 22.59 -39.27 14.25
CA ASN A 14 22.76 -40.02 13.01
C ASN A 14 23.98 -39.61 12.16
N GLN A 15 24.55 -40.64 11.53
CA GLN A 15 25.91 -40.76 11.05
C GLN A 15 26.18 -40.18 9.64
N LYS A 16 27.48 -39.92 9.40
CA LYS A 16 28.26 -40.15 8.15
C LYS A 16 27.82 -39.45 6.84
N LYS A 17 28.69 -38.55 6.35
CA LYS A 17 29.55 -38.80 5.16
C LYS A 17 30.57 -37.68 4.96
N LYS A 18 31.84 -38.01 5.25
CA LYS A 18 33.04 -37.27 4.83
C LYS A 18 33.34 -37.64 3.37
N ARG A 19 33.56 -36.64 2.50
CA ARG A 19 34.28 -36.82 1.23
C ARG A 19 35.47 -35.88 1.22
N GLN A 20 36.66 -36.49 1.26
CA GLN A 20 37.96 -35.89 0.96
C GLN A 20 38.22 -35.97 -0.55
N GLY A 21 39.08 -35.07 -1.02
CA GLY A 21 39.80 -35.15 -2.29
C GLY A 21 40.03 -33.74 -2.83
N SER A 22 41.17 -33.38 -3.39
CA SER A 22 42.51 -33.96 -3.45
C SER A 22 43.40 -32.80 -3.91
N SER A 23 44.59 -32.69 -3.33
CA SER A 23 45.60 -31.68 -3.67
C SER A 23 46.58 -32.31 -4.64
N THR A 24 46.81 -31.68 -5.80
CA THR A 24 48.00 -31.90 -6.62
C THR A 24 48.57 -30.58 -7.11
N ASN A 25 49.86 -30.38 -6.78
CA ASN A 25 50.76 -29.36 -7.32
C ASN A 25 51.05 -29.58 -8.81
N LEU A 26 51.40 -28.53 -9.57
CA LEU A 26 52.62 -28.49 -10.40
C LEU A 26 52.88 -27.12 -11.09
N ALA A 27 54.10 -26.62 -10.91
CA ALA A 27 55.06 -26.04 -11.88
C ALA A 27 54.79 -24.74 -12.69
N ASP A 28 55.55 -23.71 -12.32
CA ASP A 28 56.60 -22.96 -13.07
C ASP A 28 56.46 -22.48 -14.55
N ARG A 29 56.59 -21.13 -14.68
CA ARG A 29 57.28 -20.28 -15.70
C ARG A 29 56.74 -20.20 -17.16
N PRO A 30 57.10 -19.16 -17.99
CA PRO A 30 57.89 -17.94 -17.74
C PRO A 30 57.30 -16.61 -18.30
N LYS A 31 57.97 -15.50 -17.93
CA LYS A 31 57.88 -14.14 -18.49
C LYS A 31 58.30 -14.08 -19.97
N ARG A 32 57.55 -13.33 -20.79
CA ARG A 32 57.94 -12.62 -22.03
C ARG A 32 57.16 -11.30 -22.01
N GLY A 33 57.66 -10.12 -22.36
CA GLY A 33 58.71 -9.75 -23.31
C GLY A 33 58.10 -8.60 -24.11
N ALA A 34 58.70 -7.42 -24.01
CA ALA A 34 58.23 -6.16 -24.59
C ALA A 34 58.12 -6.21 -26.12
N ALA A 35 57.14 -5.50 -26.67
CA ALA A 35 57.15 -5.02 -28.04
C ALA A 35 56.46 -3.65 -28.09
N GLU A 36 57.24 -2.65 -28.51
CA GLU A 36 56.83 -1.30 -28.83
C GLU A 36 55.93 -1.33 -30.08
N SER A 37 54.80 -0.61 -30.05
CA SER A 37 54.08 -0.23 -31.27
C SER A 37 53.80 1.27 -31.24
N THR A 38 54.55 2.01 -32.04
CA THR A 38 54.29 3.39 -32.43
C THR A 38 52.97 3.45 -33.19
N THR A 39 51.96 4.09 -32.61
CA THR A 39 50.72 4.46 -33.29
C THR A 39 50.62 5.98 -33.38
N HIS A 40 50.51 6.49 -34.61
CA HIS A 40 50.22 7.89 -34.89
C HIS A 40 48.86 8.27 -34.32
N HIS A 41 48.84 9.24 -33.39
CA HIS A 41 47.61 9.87 -32.92
C HIS A 41 47.01 10.78 -34.00
N ARG A 42 45.79 10.45 -34.43
CA ARG A 42 44.80 11.46 -34.89
C ARG A 42 44.18 12.11 -33.64
N PRO A 43 43.94 13.43 -33.61
CA PRO A 43 43.23 14.05 -32.51
C PRO A 43 41.77 13.60 -32.53
N GLY A 44 41.35 12.95 -31.45
CA GLY A 44 39.98 12.50 -31.22
C GLY A 44 39.37 13.22 -30.01
N LEU A 45 38.05 13.34 -30.05
CA LEU A 45 37.18 14.05 -29.10
C LEU A 45 37.51 13.83 -27.61
N PHE A 46 37.31 14.91 -26.85
CA PHE A 46 37.35 14.99 -25.38
C PHE A 46 36.62 13.82 -24.69
N ARG A 47 37.29 13.21 -23.69
CA ARG A 47 36.68 12.20 -22.79
C ARG A 47 36.10 12.89 -21.55
N ARG A 48 35.01 12.32 -21.01
CA ARG A 48 34.44 12.72 -19.70
C ARG A 48 35.51 12.61 -18.61
N GLY A 49 35.86 13.73 -17.99
CA GLY A 49 36.74 13.78 -16.81
C GLY A 49 37.71 14.95 -16.73
N GLU A 50 37.71 15.89 -17.69
CA GLU A 50 38.58 17.07 -17.60
C GLU A 50 38.06 18.12 -16.61
N THR A 51 39.01 18.82 -15.98
CA THR A 51 38.78 19.68 -14.82
C THR A 51 38.44 21.11 -15.24
N CYS A 52 37.85 21.91 -14.34
CA CYS A 52 37.58 23.34 -14.59
C CYS A 52 38.83 24.16 -15.00
N GLU A 53 40.03 23.65 -14.75
CA GLU A 53 41.30 24.29 -15.10
C GLU A 53 41.59 24.19 -16.61
N ASP A 54 41.17 23.11 -17.26
CA ASP A 54 41.38 22.88 -18.71
C ASP A 54 40.51 23.83 -19.55
N LEU A 55 39.30 24.13 -19.08
CA LEU A 55 38.40 25.12 -19.70
C LEU A 55 38.91 26.56 -19.52
N ARG A 56 39.55 26.89 -18.38
CA ARG A 56 40.18 28.21 -18.17
C ARG A 56 41.37 28.43 -19.09
N GLN A 57 42.16 27.39 -19.35
CA GLN A 57 43.27 27.47 -20.31
C GLN A 57 42.77 27.65 -21.75
N LEU A 58 41.59 27.10 -22.10
CA LEU A 58 40.99 27.26 -23.42
C LEU A 58 40.41 28.67 -23.66
N VAL A 59 39.85 29.30 -22.62
CA VAL A 59 39.31 30.67 -22.68
C VAL A 59 40.40 31.74 -22.83
N ASN A 60 41.62 31.45 -22.40
CA ASN A 60 42.77 32.35 -22.50
C ASN A 60 43.60 32.16 -23.79
N ARG A 61 43.18 31.29 -24.72
CA ARG A 61 43.88 31.13 -26.00
C ARG A 61 43.57 32.29 -26.94
N ASP A 62 44.56 32.61 -27.78
CA ASP A 62 44.41 33.60 -28.84
C ASP A 62 43.22 33.20 -29.75
N PRO A 63 42.25 34.09 -30.02
CA PRO A 63 41.10 33.81 -30.89
C PRO A 63 41.48 33.43 -32.34
N SER A 64 42.74 33.64 -32.73
CA SER A 64 43.29 33.19 -34.02
C SER A 64 43.72 31.71 -34.03
N ASP A 65 43.81 31.06 -32.86
CA ASP A 65 44.15 29.64 -32.71
C ASP A 65 43.09 28.75 -33.36
N GLU A 66 43.56 27.80 -34.19
CA GLU A 66 42.70 26.91 -34.95
C GLU A 66 41.88 25.98 -34.04
N GLY A 67 42.43 25.60 -32.88
CA GLY A 67 41.72 24.82 -31.86
C GLY A 67 40.59 25.59 -31.18
N TYR A 68 40.75 26.90 -30.96
CA TYR A 68 39.68 27.75 -30.41
C TYR A 68 38.52 27.93 -31.41
N ARG A 69 38.83 28.06 -32.70
CA ARG A 69 37.82 28.12 -33.76
C ARG A 69 37.05 26.81 -33.93
N GLU A 70 37.74 25.67 -33.85
CA GLU A 70 37.08 24.36 -33.91
C GLU A 70 36.16 24.15 -32.71
N PHE A 71 36.60 24.51 -31.50
CA PHE A 71 35.78 24.49 -30.28
C PHE A 71 34.51 25.37 -30.41
N LEU A 72 34.62 26.60 -30.92
CA LEU A 72 33.46 27.47 -31.14
C LEU A 72 32.47 26.90 -32.18
N ASN A 73 32.97 26.24 -33.22
CA ASN A 73 32.12 25.62 -34.23
C ASN A 73 31.40 24.38 -33.68
N ASP A 74 32.06 23.57 -32.86
CA ASP A 74 31.44 22.43 -32.20
C ASP A 74 30.43 22.86 -31.13
N SER A 75 30.73 23.91 -30.36
CA SER A 75 29.78 24.51 -29.42
C SER A 75 28.51 25.01 -30.14
N LYS A 76 28.67 25.71 -31.27
CA LYS A 76 27.54 26.13 -32.13
C LYS A 76 26.76 24.95 -32.70
N ARG A 77 27.42 23.86 -33.10
CA ARG A 77 26.75 22.63 -33.57
C ARG A 77 25.95 21.95 -32.47
N ILE A 78 26.48 21.90 -31.24
CA ILE A 78 25.78 21.36 -30.08
C ILE A 78 24.57 22.23 -29.73
N GLU A 79 24.72 23.56 -29.73
CA GLU A 79 23.65 24.50 -29.46
C GLU A 79 22.54 24.42 -30.52
N GLN A 80 22.90 24.32 -31.80
CA GLN A 80 21.94 24.10 -32.89
C GLN A 80 21.22 22.75 -32.76
N SER A 81 21.94 21.67 -32.43
CA SER A 81 21.34 20.34 -32.19
C SER A 81 20.35 20.37 -31.02
N GLN A 82 20.71 21.02 -29.91
CA GLN A 82 19.84 21.25 -28.76
C GLN A 82 18.61 22.09 -29.12
N TYR A 83 18.79 23.15 -29.91
CA TYR A 83 17.70 23.98 -30.42
C TYR A 83 16.72 23.17 -31.29
N PHE A 84 17.23 22.35 -32.21
CA PHE A 84 16.39 21.47 -33.04
C PHE A 84 15.65 20.41 -32.22
N LYS A 85 16.29 19.80 -31.20
CA LYS A 85 15.60 18.89 -30.28
C LYS A 85 14.47 19.57 -29.52
N ARG A 86 14.71 20.76 -28.96
CA ARG A 86 13.68 21.56 -28.26
C ARG A 86 12.55 21.98 -29.20
N ARG A 87 12.86 22.34 -30.45
CA ARG A 87 11.86 22.70 -31.46
C ARG A 87 11.04 21.50 -31.92
N LYS A 88 11.66 20.32 -32.11
CA LYS A 88 10.98 19.04 -32.43
C LYS A 88 10.02 18.64 -31.30
N ALA A 89 10.46 18.71 -30.03
CA ALA A 89 9.60 18.44 -28.87
C ALA A 89 8.40 19.40 -28.78
N ARG A 90 8.62 20.71 -28.96
CA ARG A 90 7.52 21.70 -28.99
C ARG A 90 6.51 21.45 -30.11
N LEU A 91 6.99 21.03 -31.28
CA LEU A 91 6.14 20.70 -32.42
C LEU A 91 5.32 19.42 -32.13
N ALA A 92 5.93 18.37 -31.58
CA ALA A 92 5.24 17.14 -31.18
C ALA A 92 4.14 17.42 -30.14
N THR A 93 4.44 18.22 -29.11
CA THR A 93 3.43 18.65 -28.13
C THR A 93 2.30 19.47 -28.77
N SER A 94 2.61 20.34 -29.73
CA SER A 94 1.60 21.13 -30.44
C SER A 94 0.71 20.26 -31.33
N ILE A 95 1.26 19.23 -31.97
CA ILE A 95 0.51 18.27 -32.79
C ILE A 95 -0.39 17.42 -31.90
N ALA A 96 0.13 16.83 -30.82
CA ALA A 96 -0.66 16.04 -29.88
C ALA A 96 -1.80 16.87 -29.26
N LYS A 97 -1.56 18.15 -28.97
CA LYS A 97 -2.59 19.09 -28.51
C LYS A 97 -3.65 19.35 -29.58
N ALA A 98 -3.25 19.53 -30.84
CA ALA A 98 -4.18 19.72 -31.95
C ALA A 98 -5.02 18.46 -32.20
N GLU A 99 -4.42 17.27 -32.17
CA GLU A 99 -5.11 15.99 -32.33
C GLU A 99 -6.08 15.71 -31.17
N SER A 100 -5.68 16.00 -29.93
CA SER A 100 -6.56 15.90 -28.76
C SER A 100 -7.75 16.86 -28.85
N ASN A 101 -7.53 18.10 -29.33
CA ASN A 101 -8.60 19.08 -29.54
C ASN A 101 -9.56 18.65 -30.67
N ILE A 102 -9.03 18.13 -31.78
CA ILE A 102 -9.85 17.60 -32.88
C ILE A 102 -10.68 16.41 -32.39
N PHE A 103 -10.07 15.51 -31.62
CA PHE A 103 -10.76 14.37 -31.03
C PHE A 103 -11.86 14.81 -30.04
N HIS A 104 -11.58 15.80 -29.20
CA HIS A 104 -12.54 16.36 -28.24
C HIS A 104 -13.73 17.02 -28.95
N GLU A 105 -13.50 17.78 -30.02
CA GLU A 105 -14.56 18.34 -30.87
C GLU A 105 -15.40 17.24 -31.54
N LEU A 106 -14.77 16.19 -32.08
CA LEU A 106 -15.47 15.07 -32.72
C LEU A 106 -16.32 14.26 -31.74
N VAL A 107 -15.84 14.04 -30.51
CA VAL A 107 -16.55 13.28 -29.48
C VAL A 107 -17.69 14.08 -28.84
N ILE A 108 -17.51 15.38 -28.59
CA ILE A 108 -18.55 16.23 -28.00
C ILE A 108 -19.67 16.54 -28.99
N GLN A 109 -19.36 16.71 -30.27
CA GLN A 109 -20.38 17.05 -31.27
C GLN A 109 -21.25 15.85 -31.69
N SER A 110 -20.84 14.61 -31.41
CA SER A 110 -21.64 13.43 -31.76
C SER A 110 -22.57 13.03 -30.61
N LYS A 111 -23.89 13.17 -30.81
CA LYS A 111 -24.92 12.61 -29.89
C LYS A 111 -25.09 11.09 -30.06
N ASP A 112 -24.42 10.48 -31.03
CA ASP A 112 -24.61 9.09 -31.43
C ASP A 112 -23.32 8.27 -31.23
N LYS A 113 -23.36 7.35 -30.26
CA LYS A 113 -22.22 6.53 -29.83
C LYS A 113 -21.74 5.55 -30.93
N GLU A 114 -22.60 5.16 -31.87
CA GLU A 114 -22.19 4.27 -32.97
C GLU A 114 -21.37 5.01 -34.03
N TRP A 115 -21.66 6.29 -34.24
CA TRP A 115 -20.96 7.11 -35.24
C TRP A 115 -19.53 7.41 -34.81
N ALA A 116 -19.32 7.82 -33.55
CA ALA A 116 -17.99 8.03 -32.97
C ALA A 116 -17.10 6.77 -33.05
N ARG A 117 -17.71 5.58 -32.96
CA ARG A 117 -16.99 4.31 -33.06
C ARG A 117 -16.47 4.04 -34.48
N LYS A 118 -17.27 4.31 -35.51
CA LYS A 118 -16.86 4.15 -36.92
C LYS A 118 -15.74 5.11 -37.33
N ASP A 119 -15.83 6.36 -36.91
CA ASP A 119 -14.80 7.36 -37.23
C ASP A 119 -13.51 7.09 -36.47
N LEU A 120 -13.61 6.59 -35.23
CA LEU A 120 -12.44 6.15 -34.48
C LEU A 120 -11.77 4.91 -35.09
N ASP A 121 -12.55 3.93 -35.57
CA ASP A 121 -12.02 2.79 -36.32
C ASP A 121 -11.32 3.26 -37.61
N ALA A 122 -11.83 4.31 -38.27
CA ALA A 122 -11.20 4.92 -39.44
C ALA A 122 -9.90 5.68 -39.10
N VAL A 123 -9.87 6.42 -37.99
CA VAL A 123 -8.67 7.12 -37.49
C VAL A 123 -7.60 6.10 -37.07
N LEU A 124 -7.98 5.06 -36.33
CA LEU A 124 -7.08 3.97 -35.95
C LEU A 124 -6.57 3.20 -37.18
N ALA A 125 -7.44 2.93 -38.17
CA ALA A 125 -7.02 2.32 -39.44
C ALA A 125 -6.05 3.21 -40.24
N ARG A 126 -6.12 4.53 -40.08
CA ARG A 126 -5.21 5.49 -40.71
C ARG A 126 -3.87 5.57 -40.00
N ILE A 127 -3.87 5.53 -38.66
CA ILE A 127 -2.66 5.48 -37.81
C ILE A 127 -1.91 4.15 -38.00
N LEU A 128 -2.64 3.05 -38.24
CA LEU A 128 -2.06 1.69 -38.32
C LEU A 128 -1.71 1.22 -39.74
N ARG A 129 -1.97 2.01 -40.81
CA ARG A 129 -1.57 1.66 -42.19
C ARG A 129 -0.10 2.00 -42.45
N LYS A 130 0.72 0.98 -42.77
CA LYS A 130 2.03 1.20 -43.41
C LYS A 130 1.82 1.77 -44.84
N PRO A 131 2.66 2.71 -45.30
CA PRO A 131 2.57 3.16 -46.69
C PRO A 131 2.89 1.98 -47.61
N LYS A 132 2.00 1.69 -48.55
CA LYS A 132 2.30 0.81 -49.68
C LYS A 132 2.91 1.68 -50.77
N ASP A 133 4.09 1.28 -51.25
CA ASP A 133 4.66 1.81 -52.48
C ASP A 133 3.70 1.48 -53.64
N ASP A 134 3.18 2.51 -54.28
CA ASP A 134 2.33 2.38 -55.47
C ASP A 134 3.20 2.61 -56.71
N PRO A 135 3.44 1.60 -57.57
CA PRO A 135 4.28 1.71 -58.74
C PRO A 135 3.41 2.08 -59.96
N SER A 136 2.95 3.32 -60.06
CA SER A 136 2.33 3.78 -61.31
C SER A 136 2.33 5.30 -61.50
N SER A 137 3.50 5.88 -61.80
CA SER A 137 3.56 7.06 -62.69
C SER A 137 4.96 7.21 -63.29
N ALA A 138 5.20 6.53 -64.41
CA ALA A 138 6.34 6.81 -65.28
C ALA A 138 5.84 7.02 -66.70
N THR A 139 5.76 8.28 -67.12
CA THR A 139 5.67 8.67 -68.53
C THR A 139 6.67 9.80 -68.79
N THR A 140 7.78 9.41 -69.42
CA THR A 140 8.52 10.09 -70.49
C THR A 140 8.76 11.60 -70.43
N ASN A 141 10.01 12.02 -70.18
CA ASN A 141 10.88 12.58 -71.23
C ASN A 141 12.36 12.69 -70.80
N PRO A 142 13.35 12.50 -71.71
CA PRO A 142 14.77 12.46 -71.37
C PRO A 142 15.55 13.67 -71.91
N SER A 143 16.19 14.46 -71.04
CA SER A 143 17.36 15.27 -71.43
C SER A 143 17.92 16.07 -70.25
N LEU A 144 18.97 15.55 -69.61
CA LEU A 144 20.29 16.20 -69.52
C LEU A 144 21.21 15.36 -68.61
N LYS A 145 22.34 14.92 -69.18
CA LYS A 145 23.46 14.34 -68.44
C LYS A 145 24.10 15.42 -67.57
N ARG A 146 24.27 15.17 -66.27
CA ARG A 146 25.40 15.70 -65.49
C ARG A 146 25.75 14.76 -64.34
N ASN A 147 27.03 14.43 -64.29
CA ASN A 147 27.71 13.68 -63.26
C ASN A 147 27.50 14.28 -61.86
N THR A 148 27.05 13.49 -60.90
CA THR A 148 27.46 13.60 -59.50
C THR A 148 27.55 12.23 -58.85
N LYS A 149 28.62 12.07 -58.07
CA LYS A 149 28.99 10.90 -57.29
C LYS A 149 27.86 10.47 -56.35
N LYS A 150 27.68 9.15 -56.32
CA LYS A 150 27.28 8.27 -55.22
C LYS A 150 27.26 8.94 -53.83
N ASP A 151 26.07 9.33 -53.38
CA ASP A 151 25.69 9.41 -51.96
C ASP A 151 24.37 8.65 -51.82
N SER A 152 24.46 7.45 -51.27
CA SER A 152 23.31 6.65 -50.85
C SER A 152 22.75 7.26 -49.57
N PHE A 153 21.68 8.03 -49.68
CA PHE A 153 20.94 8.55 -48.54
C PHE A 153 19.98 7.48 -48.00
N ALA A 154 20.01 7.31 -46.68
CA ALA A 154 19.22 6.37 -45.90
C ALA A 154 17.71 6.65 -46.02
N GLY A 155 16.96 5.62 -46.44
CA GLY A 155 15.49 5.64 -46.52
C GLY A 155 14.79 4.62 -45.60
N GLU A 156 15.54 3.88 -44.77
CA GLU A 156 14.97 2.82 -43.92
C GLU A 156 14.91 3.17 -42.42
N GLU A 157 15.37 4.35 -42.01
CA GLU A 157 15.52 4.73 -40.59
C GLU A 157 14.40 5.65 -40.05
N LEU A 158 13.23 5.72 -40.72
CA LEU A 158 12.18 6.70 -40.40
C LEU A 158 10.87 6.12 -39.80
N LEU A 159 10.82 4.82 -39.50
CA LEU A 159 9.63 4.22 -38.84
C LEU A 159 9.97 3.36 -37.60
N GLU A 160 11.20 3.43 -37.10
CA GLU A 160 11.62 2.84 -35.83
C GLU A 160 12.05 3.91 -34.79
N GLU A 161 11.47 5.11 -34.82
CA GLU A 161 11.75 6.13 -33.79
C GLU A 161 10.95 5.86 -32.49
N ASP A 162 11.67 5.79 -31.38
CA ASP A 162 11.17 5.68 -30.01
C ASP A 162 10.12 6.76 -29.69
N PHE A 163 8.88 6.36 -29.37
CA PHE A 163 7.91 7.23 -28.71
C PHE A 163 8.36 7.50 -27.26
N ASN A 164 9.35 8.37 -27.10
CA ASN A 164 9.75 8.91 -25.79
C ASN A 164 8.71 9.87 -25.18
N ASP A 165 7.67 10.25 -25.93
CA ASP A 165 6.72 11.31 -25.56
C ASP A 165 5.38 10.81 -24.96
N GLY A 166 5.29 9.52 -24.60
CA GLY A 166 4.15 8.95 -23.86
C GLY A 166 2.98 8.50 -24.74
N THR A 167 2.16 7.56 -24.23
CA THR A 167 0.97 7.07 -24.96
C THR A 167 -0.15 8.10 -24.98
N PRO A 168 -1.12 7.99 -25.90
CA PRO A 168 -2.32 8.85 -25.89
C PRO A 168 -3.05 8.86 -24.53
N ILE A 169 -3.10 7.73 -23.82
CA ILE A 169 -3.65 7.66 -22.45
C ILE A 169 -2.77 8.47 -21.49
N LEU A 170 -1.45 8.27 -21.51
CA LEU A 170 -0.55 9.00 -20.62
C LEU A 170 -0.59 10.51 -20.91
N MET A 171 -0.65 10.92 -22.17
CA MET A 171 -0.80 12.31 -22.59
C MET A 171 -2.14 12.89 -22.11
N ALA A 172 -3.24 12.15 -22.25
CA ALA A 172 -4.56 12.56 -21.76
C ALA A 172 -4.60 12.72 -20.24
N LEU A 173 -3.96 11.80 -19.52
CA LEU A 173 -3.80 11.84 -18.06
C LEU A 173 -2.78 12.91 -17.62
N SER A 174 -1.88 13.36 -18.48
CA SER A 174 -0.84 14.36 -18.15
C SER A 174 -1.19 15.77 -18.60
N ALA A 175 -2.32 15.98 -19.31
CA ALA A 175 -2.73 17.25 -19.93
C ALA A 175 -3.13 18.39 -18.95
N GLY A 176 -2.65 18.38 -17.70
CA GLY A 176 -2.81 19.48 -16.76
C GLY A 176 -4.27 19.75 -16.36
N LYS A 177 -4.74 21.00 -16.50
CA LYS A 177 -6.12 21.41 -16.13
C LYS A 177 -7.19 20.89 -17.10
N HIS A 178 -6.83 20.56 -18.34
CA HIS A 178 -7.74 20.12 -19.41
C HIS A 178 -7.54 18.64 -19.74
N ARG A 179 -7.71 17.78 -18.72
CA ARG A 179 -7.62 16.33 -18.91
C ARG A 179 -8.83 15.86 -19.71
N ASN A 180 -8.57 15.08 -20.74
CA ASN A 180 -9.62 14.48 -21.54
C ASN A 180 -10.00 13.14 -20.90
N LEU A 181 -10.65 13.19 -19.72
CA LEU A 181 -11.04 11.99 -18.97
C LEU A 181 -12.09 11.18 -19.73
N SER A 182 -12.98 11.86 -20.46
CA SER A 182 -13.91 11.24 -21.40
C SER A 182 -13.19 10.49 -22.54
N PHE A 183 -12.02 10.97 -22.98
CA PHE A 183 -11.18 10.20 -23.91
C PHE A 183 -10.57 8.96 -23.27
N VAL A 184 -10.11 9.03 -22.02
CA VAL A 184 -9.61 7.84 -21.30
C VAL A 184 -10.73 6.83 -21.11
N GLU A 185 -11.92 7.27 -20.71
CA GLU A 185 -13.10 6.41 -20.60
C GLU A 185 -13.50 5.82 -21.95
N ALA A 186 -13.58 6.61 -23.01
CA ALA A 186 -13.86 6.11 -24.35
C ALA A 186 -12.83 5.06 -24.78
N LEU A 187 -11.54 5.29 -24.53
CA LEU A 187 -10.48 4.32 -24.82
C LEU A 187 -10.64 3.02 -24.02
N LEU A 188 -11.04 3.11 -22.74
CA LEU A 188 -11.29 1.95 -21.89
C LEU A 188 -12.59 1.20 -22.28
N GLU A 189 -13.62 1.93 -22.72
CA GLU A 189 -14.93 1.40 -23.13
C GLU A 189 -14.90 0.69 -24.48
N LEU A 190 -13.96 1.04 -25.37
CA LEU A 190 -13.83 0.40 -26.68
C LEU A 190 -13.61 -1.11 -26.60
N LYS A 191 -13.26 -1.65 -25.41
CA LYS A 191 -12.97 -3.07 -25.16
C LYS A 191 -12.26 -3.71 -26.35
N PRO A 192 -11.13 -3.15 -26.83
CA PRO A 192 -10.52 -3.71 -28.03
C PRO A 192 -10.15 -5.16 -27.74
N PRO A 193 -10.23 -6.07 -28.74
CA PRO A 193 -9.82 -7.45 -28.55
C PRO A 193 -8.43 -7.49 -27.90
N PRO A 194 -8.12 -8.44 -27.00
CA PRO A 194 -6.81 -8.52 -26.35
C PRO A 194 -5.64 -8.48 -27.35
N SER A 195 -5.84 -9.00 -28.56
CA SER A 195 -4.88 -8.97 -29.68
C SER A 195 -4.66 -7.58 -30.29
N ASN A 196 -5.65 -6.68 -30.22
CA ASN A 196 -5.57 -5.30 -30.71
C ASN A 196 -5.15 -4.34 -29.60
N LEU A 197 -5.54 -4.61 -28.34
CA LEU A 197 -4.90 -3.98 -27.18
C LEU A 197 -3.40 -4.28 -27.18
N GLY A 198 -3.02 -5.50 -27.60
CA GLY A 198 -1.66 -5.89 -27.92
C GLY A 198 -0.92 -4.92 -28.85
N LYS A 199 -1.59 -4.41 -29.89
CA LYS A 199 -0.96 -3.57 -30.92
C LYS A 199 -1.05 -2.08 -30.64
N ILE A 200 -2.07 -1.64 -29.88
CA ILE A 200 -2.27 -0.24 -29.49
C ILE A 200 -1.56 0.07 -28.15
N PHE A 201 -1.35 -0.93 -27.29
CA PHE A 201 -0.86 -0.75 -25.92
C PHE A 201 0.27 -1.72 -25.50
N TRP A 202 0.75 -2.63 -26.35
CA TRP A 202 1.62 -3.74 -25.92
C TRP A 202 2.78 -4.04 -26.89
N LYS A 203 3.83 -3.21 -26.89
CA LYS A 203 5.17 -3.69 -27.29
C LYS A 203 5.86 -4.37 -26.09
N GLU A 204 6.74 -5.34 -26.35
CA GLU A 204 7.43 -6.15 -25.32
C GLU A 204 8.28 -5.32 -24.31
N SER A 205 8.53 -4.04 -24.57
CA SER A 205 9.27 -3.11 -23.69
C SER A 205 8.40 -2.33 -22.67
N GLU A 206 7.08 -2.56 -22.61
CA GLU A 206 6.13 -1.52 -22.14
C GLU A 206 5.26 -1.85 -20.91
N LYS A 207 5.74 -2.70 -19.98
CA LYS A 207 5.17 -2.77 -18.60
C LYS A 207 5.13 -1.39 -17.91
N SER A 208 6.00 -0.50 -18.37
CA SER A 208 6.13 0.87 -17.94
C SER A 208 4.87 1.72 -18.20
N ILE A 209 4.08 1.47 -19.25
CA ILE A 209 3.00 2.38 -19.66
C ILE A 209 1.84 2.41 -18.67
N TRP A 210 1.30 1.25 -18.30
CA TRP A 210 0.20 1.18 -17.32
C TRP A 210 0.62 1.68 -15.95
N ARG A 211 1.86 1.38 -15.58
CA ARG A 211 2.51 1.96 -14.41
C ARG A 211 2.49 3.49 -14.49
N TYR A 212 2.98 4.09 -15.58
CA TYR A 212 2.98 5.54 -15.72
C TYR A 212 1.57 6.12 -15.72
N CYS A 213 0.59 5.45 -16.35
CA CYS A 213 -0.80 5.91 -16.35
C CYS A 213 -1.42 5.91 -14.96
N LEU A 214 -1.24 4.84 -14.16
CA LEU A 214 -1.79 4.77 -12.82
C LEU A 214 -1.09 5.71 -11.83
N HIS A 215 0.24 5.83 -11.90
CA HIS A 215 0.98 6.81 -11.11
C HIS A 215 0.54 8.23 -11.49
N ALA A 216 0.46 8.55 -12.78
CA ALA A 216 0.01 9.86 -13.25
C ALA A 216 -1.45 10.14 -12.86
N ALA A 217 -2.36 9.18 -12.97
CA ALA A 217 -3.75 9.40 -12.57
C ALA A 217 -3.85 9.72 -11.07
N ILE A 218 -3.12 9.00 -10.22
CA ILE A 218 -3.12 9.22 -8.76
C ILE A 218 -2.45 10.54 -8.40
N ASP A 219 -1.27 10.84 -8.96
CA ASP A 219 -0.53 12.07 -8.65
C ASP A 219 -1.32 13.33 -8.99
N ASN A 220 -2.23 13.21 -9.94
CA ASN A 220 -3.01 14.31 -10.45
C ASN A 220 -4.47 14.37 -9.96
N ALA A 221 -4.88 13.44 -9.10
CA ALA A 221 -6.25 13.36 -8.60
C ALA A 221 -6.69 14.63 -7.85
N ASP A 222 -5.75 15.42 -7.33
CA ASP A 222 -6.03 16.62 -6.54
C ASP A 222 -6.66 17.78 -7.34
N VAL A 223 -6.65 17.70 -8.68
CA VAL A 223 -7.02 18.81 -9.56
C VAL A 223 -8.54 18.91 -9.80
N HIS A 224 -9.30 17.84 -9.58
CA HIS A 224 -10.74 17.77 -9.93
C HIS A 224 -11.57 17.02 -8.89
N ASP A 225 -12.84 17.43 -8.73
CA ASP A 225 -13.77 16.78 -7.79
C ASP A 225 -14.14 15.33 -8.17
N ASP A 226 -13.92 14.93 -9.42
CA ASP A 226 -14.24 13.58 -9.95
C ASP A 226 -13.01 12.68 -10.16
N GLY A 227 -11.80 13.13 -9.75
CA GLY A 227 -10.55 12.44 -10.06
C GLY A 227 -10.46 10.99 -9.51
N ASP A 228 -11.16 10.73 -8.40
CA ASP A 228 -11.20 9.42 -7.75
C ASP A 228 -12.05 8.38 -8.50
N PHE A 229 -13.16 8.79 -9.12
CA PHE A 229 -14.01 7.92 -9.95
C PHE A 229 -13.22 7.30 -11.11
N HIS A 230 -12.42 8.12 -11.79
CA HIS A 230 -11.62 7.65 -12.92
C HIS A 230 -10.49 6.72 -12.48
N ILE A 231 -9.87 6.96 -11.32
CA ILE A 231 -8.90 6.01 -10.75
C ILE A 231 -9.59 4.68 -10.47
N LEU A 232 -10.79 4.70 -9.87
CA LEU A 232 -11.55 3.48 -9.60
C LEU A 232 -11.87 2.71 -10.88
N GLU A 233 -12.35 3.38 -11.93
CA GLU A 233 -12.63 2.73 -13.21
C GLU A 233 -11.37 2.19 -13.88
N MET A 234 -10.25 2.94 -13.84
CA MET A 234 -9.00 2.47 -14.39
C MET A 234 -8.47 1.24 -13.64
N VAL A 235 -8.51 1.22 -12.30
CA VAL A 235 -8.08 0.04 -11.52
C VAL A 235 -9.01 -1.16 -11.78
N LYS A 236 -10.33 -0.94 -11.89
CA LYS A 236 -11.29 -1.99 -12.28
C LYS A 236 -10.96 -2.57 -13.65
N HIS A 237 -10.61 -1.73 -14.62
CA HIS A 237 -10.21 -2.18 -15.95
C HIS A 237 -8.89 -2.96 -15.88
N MET A 238 -7.86 -2.42 -15.21
CA MET A 238 -6.57 -3.10 -15.04
C MET A 238 -6.73 -4.48 -14.36
N ARG A 239 -7.63 -4.62 -13.39
CA ARG A 239 -7.93 -5.90 -12.74
C ARG A 239 -8.46 -6.95 -13.71
N ARG A 240 -9.24 -6.55 -14.72
CA ARG A 240 -9.73 -7.46 -15.78
C ARG A 240 -8.62 -7.92 -16.74
N TYR A 241 -7.52 -7.16 -16.80
CA TYR A 241 -6.40 -7.40 -17.72
C TYR A 241 -5.17 -8.01 -17.02
N GLN A 242 -5.32 -8.66 -15.86
CA GLN A 242 -4.20 -9.34 -15.22
C GLN A 242 -3.51 -10.30 -16.21
N PRO A 243 -2.17 -10.20 -16.39
CA PRO A 243 -1.46 -11.03 -17.33
C PRO A 243 -1.67 -12.51 -16.98
N PRO A 244 -1.81 -13.39 -17.98
CA PRO A 244 -2.01 -14.81 -17.72
C PRO A 244 -0.85 -15.36 -16.88
N SER A 245 -1.17 -16.24 -15.93
CA SER A 245 -0.19 -16.94 -15.11
C SER A 245 0.94 -17.52 -15.97
N PRO A 246 2.20 -17.53 -15.48
CA PRO A 246 3.34 -18.00 -16.26
C PRO A 246 3.07 -19.39 -16.86
N LYS A 247 3.23 -19.52 -18.17
CA LYS A 247 2.85 -20.73 -18.92
C LYS A 247 3.80 -21.91 -18.70
N LYS A 248 4.99 -21.68 -18.15
CA LYS A 248 6.01 -22.71 -17.95
C LYS A 248 6.54 -22.72 -16.51
N PRO A 249 6.72 -23.91 -15.90
CA PRO A 249 7.45 -24.05 -14.65
C PRO A 249 8.89 -23.53 -14.85
N GLY A 250 9.27 -22.48 -14.12
CA GLY A 250 10.60 -21.86 -14.18
C GLY A 250 10.62 -20.41 -14.64
N ASP A 251 9.53 -19.91 -15.25
CA ASP A 251 9.42 -18.47 -15.53
C ASP A 251 9.24 -17.72 -14.20
N LYS A 252 10.08 -16.70 -13.96
CA LYS A 252 9.91 -15.83 -12.78
C LYS A 252 8.49 -15.26 -12.81
N PRO A 253 7.74 -15.32 -11.71
CA PRO A 253 6.40 -14.74 -11.66
C PRO A 253 6.49 -13.29 -12.10
N GLN A 254 5.70 -12.94 -13.11
CA GLN A 254 5.65 -11.59 -13.63
C GLN A 254 5.09 -10.69 -12.54
N ARG A 255 5.88 -9.69 -12.12
CA ARG A 255 5.42 -8.68 -11.15
C ARG A 255 4.19 -7.97 -11.69
N SER A 256 3.24 -7.74 -10.79
CA SER A 256 2.01 -7.03 -11.11
C SER A 256 2.31 -5.56 -11.41
N PRO A 257 1.59 -4.90 -12.34
CA PRO A 257 1.74 -3.45 -12.57
C PRO A 257 1.56 -2.60 -11.31
N PHE A 258 0.85 -3.13 -10.31
CA PHE A 258 0.63 -2.49 -9.01
C PHE A 258 1.83 -2.62 -8.05
N GLU A 259 2.78 -3.54 -8.31
CA GLU A 259 4.02 -3.70 -7.54
C GLU A 259 5.20 -2.92 -8.15
N GLU A 260 5.04 -2.44 -9.39
CA GLU A 260 6.12 -1.74 -10.06
C GLU A 260 6.36 -0.36 -9.45
N ARG A 261 7.60 -0.14 -9.05
CA ARG A 261 8.07 1.07 -8.37
C ARG A 261 8.45 2.16 -9.36
N GLU A 262 7.94 3.38 -9.22
CA GLU A 262 8.36 4.60 -9.94
C GLU A 262 9.90 4.73 -10.04
N LYS A 263 10.44 5.19 -11.18
CA LYS A 263 11.90 5.12 -11.45
C LYS A 263 12.68 6.09 -10.56
N SER A 264 12.07 7.23 -10.25
CA SER A 264 12.64 8.34 -9.48
C SER A 264 12.59 8.09 -7.97
N LYS A 265 11.42 7.70 -7.45
CA LYS A 265 11.14 7.65 -5.99
C LYS A 265 10.91 6.24 -5.45
N GLY A 266 10.86 5.24 -6.32
CA GLY A 266 10.61 3.86 -5.91
C GLY A 266 9.19 3.60 -5.38
N ASN A 267 8.26 4.54 -5.53
CA ASN A 267 6.89 4.43 -5.01
C ASN A 267 6.05 3.49 -5.89
N THR A 268 5.17 2.70 -5.28
CA THR A 268 4.11 2.02 -6.04
C THR A 268 2.89 2.93 -6.16
N PRO A 269 1.89 2.59 -7.01
CA PRO A 269 0.63 3.33 -7.05
C PRO A 269 -0.04 3.41 -5.67
N LEU A 270 0.08 2.37 -4.86
CA LEU A 270 -0.48 2.34 -3.52
C LEU A 270 0.22 3.32 -2.57
N HIS A 271 1.55 3.48 -2.66
CA HIS A 271 2.30 4.51 -1.92
C HIS A 271 1.84 5.92 -2.30
N LEU A 272 1.66 6.17 -3.60
CA LEU A 272 1.15 7.46 -4.06
C LEU A 272 -0.26 7.72 -3.56
N ALA A 273 -1.14 6.71 -3.59
CA ALA A 273 -2.51 6.85 -3.14
C ALA A 273 -2.60 7.18 -1.64
N VAL A 274 -1.86 6.47 -0.77
CA VAL A 274 -1.84 6.77 0.66
C VAL A 274 -1.21 8.14 0.98
N ARG A 275 -0.25 8.57 0.14
CA ARG A 275 0.42 9.86 0.23
C ARG A 275 -0.41 11.03 -0.30
N LYS A 276 -1.33 10.79 -1.23
CA LYS A 276 -2.25 11.82 -1.73
C LYS A 276 -3.54 11.88 -0.93
N ALA A 277 -3.94 10.77 -0.34
CA ALA A 277 -5.17 10.72 0.43
C ALA A 277 -5.17 11.76 1.56
N PRO A 278 -6.25 12.57 1.69
CA PRO A 278 -6.36 13.59 2.71
C PRO A 278 -6.32 12.96 4.12
N ILE A 279 -5.74 13.70 5.06
CA ILE A 279 -5.71 13.32 6.48
C ILE A 279 -6.83 14.09 7.18
N ASP A 280 -7.64 13.38 7.96
CA ASP A 280 -8.69 14.00 8.74
C ASP A 280 -8.15 14.51 10.07
N THR A 281 -7.82 15.80 10.16
CA THR A 281 -7.37 16.41 11.42
C THR A 281 -8.53 16.80 12.34
N THR A 282 -9.80 16.53 11.97
CA THR A 282 -10.95 16.89 12.82
C THR A 282 -10.99 16.10 14.12
N SER A 283 -10.47 14.87 14.16
CA SER A 283 -10.36 14.09 15.40
C SER A 283 -9.35 14.68 16.40
N LEU A 284 -8.40 15.50 15.93
CA LEU A 284 -7.45 16.23 16.79
C LEU A 284 -8.03 17.51 17.35
N ARG A 285 -8.98 18.11 16.63
CA ARG A 285 -9.69 19.31 17.08
C ARG A 285 -10.81 18.84 18.00
N GLY A 286 -10.52 18.75 19.30
CA GLY A 286 -11.56 18.62 20.32
C GLY A 286 -12.72 19.59 20.04
N SER A 287 -13.94 19.22 20.41
CA SER A 287 -15.23 19.73 19.89
C SER A 287 -15.54 21.23 20.01
N GLY A 288 -14.57 22.13 20.15
CA GLY A 288 -14.77 23.56 20.39
C GLY A 288 -13.78 24.52 19.71
N SER A 289 -13.12 24.15 18.60
CA SER A 289 -12.28 25.11 17.86
C SER A 289 -13.00 25.68 16.62
N ASP A 290 -13.33 26.98 16.65
CA ASP A 290 -13.94 27.73 15.55
C ASP A 290 -12.87 28.19 14.53
N PHE A 291 -12.46 27.30 13.62
CA PHE A 291 -11.67 27.70 12.45
C PHE A 291 -12.58 27.78 11.21
N PRO A 292 -12.49 28.85 10.39
CA PRO A 292 -13.26 28.98 9.16
C PRO A 292 -12.74 27.98 8.12
N GLU A 293 -13.42 26.85 7.97
CA GLU A 293 -13.06 25.82 6.98
C GLU A 293 -14.03 25.79 5.78
N THR A 294 -13.48 25.45 4.61
CA THR A 294 -14.22 24.97 3.44
C THR A 294 -15.26 23.91 3.84
N SER A 295 -16.45 23.93 3.22
CA SER A 295 -17.61 23.07 3.55
C SER A 295 -17.21 21.63 3.98
N PRO A 296 -17.51 21.23 5.23
CA PRO A 296 -17.15 19.92 5.80
C PRO A 296 -17.59 18.72 4.93
N ASN A 297 -18.66 18.88 4.16
CA ASN A 297 -19.21 17.86 3.28
C ASN A 297 -18.27 17.50 2.12
N VAL A 298 -17.61 18.49 1.52
CA VAL A 298 -16.68 18.27 0.39
C VAL A 298 -15.47 17.47 0.84
N ARG A 299 -14.92 17.80 2.02
CA ARG A 299 -13.80 17.03 2.62
C ARG A 299 -14.22 15.61 2.97
N ARG A 300 -15.44 15.41 3.49
CA ARG A 300 -15.94 14.08 3.84
C ARG A 300 -16.12 13.20 2.61
N MET A 301 -16.63 13.76 1.51
CA MET A 301 -16.80 13.07 0.24
C MET A 301 -15.47 12.63 -0.37
N ARG A 302 -14.51 13.57 -0.51
CA ARG A 302 -13.16 13.25 -1.02
C ARG A 302 -12.45 12.17 -0.20
N ARG A 303 -12.62 12.17 1.13
CA ARG A 303 -12.08 11.12 2.02
C ARG A 303 -12.67 9.75 1.76
N ALA A 304 -13.99 9.66 1.63
CA ALA A 304 -14.67 8.39 1.36
C ALA A 304 -14.19 7.78 0.04
N ASN A 305 -13.96 8.61 -0.96
CA ASN A 305 -13.52 8.16 -2.27
C ASN A 305 -12.06 7.68 -2.28
N TRP A 306 -11.13 8.38 -1.61
CA TRP A 306 -9.75 7.90 -1.48
C TRP A 306 -9.63 6.58 -0.73
N LYS A 307 -10.43 6.41 0.33
CA LYS A 307 -10.54 5.11 1.00
C LYS A 307 -10.94 4.04 -0.02
N LYS A 308 -11.96 4.31 -0.84
CA LYS A 308 -12.41 3.36 -1.86
C LYS A 308 -11.35 3.06 -2.92
N VAL A 309 -10.61 4.06 -3.37
CA VAL A 309 -9.47 3.89 -4.29
C VAL A 309 -8.44 2.93 -3.69
N ILE A 310 -8.09 3.13 -2.42
CA ILE A 310 -7.12 2.29 -1.70
C ILE A 310 -7.66 0.88 -1.49
N GLU A 311 -8.94 0.73 -1.14
CA GLU A 311 -9.61 -0.58 -1.06
C GLU A 311 -9.46 -1.36 -2.37
N VAL A 312 -9.79 -0.71 -3.49
CA VAL A 312 -9.73 -1.33 -4.81
C VAL A 312 -8.29 -1.64 -5.24
N LEU A 313 -7.32 -0.79 -4.91
CA LEU A 313 -5.90 -1.04 -5.17
C LEU A 313 -5.35 -2.22 -4.35
N VAL A 314 -5.68 -2.28 -3.05
CA VAL A 314 -5.27 -3.38 -2.16
C VAL A 314 -5.89 -4.70 -2.62
N GLU A 315 -7.19 -4.71 -2.95
CA GLU A 315 -7.85 -5.91 -3.48
C GLU A 315 -7.31 -6.35 -4.84
N ALA A 316 -6.87 -5.40 -5.69
CA ALA A 316 -6.30 -5.71 -6.99
C ALA A 316 -4.89 -6.28 -6.90
N CYS A 317 -4.11 -5.88 -5.88
CA CYS A 317 -2.75 -6.37 -5.66
C CYS A 317 -2.32 -6.32 -4.19
N PRO A 318 -2.67 -7.34 -3.40
CA PRO A 318 -2.37 -7.39 -1.96
C PRO A 318 -0.87 -7.31 -1.65
N THR A 319 -0.05 -7.91 -2.50
CA THR A 319 1.41 -7.92 -2.39
C THR A 319 2.06 -6.54 -2.49
N ALA A 320 1.36 -5.54 -3.07
CA ALA A 320 1.82 -4.16 -3.11
C ALA A 320 1.95 -3.54 -1.71
N LEU A 321 1.27 -4.09 -0.69
CA LEU A 321 1.41 -3.72 0.71
C LEU A 321 2.79 -4.05 1.29
N GLY A 322 3.49 -5.03 0.73
CA GLY A 322 4.84 -5.41 1.14
C GLY A 322 5.96 -4.70 0.39
N VAL A 323 5.63 -3.97 -0.67
CA VAL A 323 6.64 -3.23 -1.42
C VAL A 323 7.07 -2.03 -0.59
N ARG A 324 8.37 -1.87 -0.39
CA ARG A 324 8.94 -0.67 0.25
C ARG A 324 9.25 0.41 -0.79
N ASN A 325 9.00 1.67 -0.47
CA ASN A 325 9.38 2.78 -1.35
C ASN A 325 10.91 3.00 -1.39
N GLY A 326 11.37 3.83 -2.33
CA GLY A 326 12.79 4.21 -2.38
C GLY A 326 13.17 5.28 -1.34
N VAL A 327 12.18 5.98 -0.78
CA VAL A 327 12.37 7.10 0.14
C VAL A 327 11.97 6.66 1.56
N GLY A 328 12.96 6.27 2.37
CA GLY A 328 12.75 5.85 3.76
C GLY A 328 12.40 4.38 3.97
N ASP A 329 12.45 3.56 2.91
CA ASP A 329 12.23 2.11 2.92
C ASP A 329 10.93 1.71 3.63
N ARG A 330 9.85 2.46 3.40
CA ARG A 330 8.54 2.29 4.06
C ARG A 330 7.57 1.55 3.16
N THR A 331 6.76 0.69 3.75
CA THR A 331 5.57 0.12 3.10
C THR A 331 4.47 1.18 2.95
N PRO A 332 3.40 0.93 2.17
CA PRO A 332 2.30 1.90 2.06
C PRO A 332 1.62 2.20 3.41
N TYR A 333 1.51 1.19 4.29
CA TYR A 333 0.97 1.43 5.63
C TYR A 333 1.91 2.32 6.45
N GLN A 334 3.20 1.99 6.48
CA GLN A 334 4.21 2.77 7.21
C GLN A 334 4.30 4.20 6.70
N GLU A 335 4.21 4.40 5.38
CA GLU A 335 4.16 5.71 4.75
C GLU A 335 2.88 6.48 5.16
N ARG A 336 1.72 5.81 5.23
CA ARG A 336 0.50 6.44 5.75
C ARG A 336 0.68 6.89 7.19
N ILE A 337 1.20 6.04 8.07
CA ILE A 337 1.38 6.41 9.47
C ILE A 337 2.41 7.55 9.60
N PHE A 338 3.46 7.56 8.77
CA PHE A 338 4.49 8.61 8.81
C PHE A 338 3.87 9.98 8.52
N ARG A 339 3.00 10.06 7.51
CA ARG A 339 2.25 11.30 7.23
C ARG A 339 1.30 11.69 8.35
N LEU A 340 0.62 10.72 8.96
CA LEU A 340 -0.23 10.99 10.12
C LEU A 340 0.58 11.59 11.26
N ALA A 341 1.80 11.10 11.50
CA ALA A 341 2.68 11.66 12.54
C ALA A 341 3.16 13.08 12.22
N LEU A 342 3.48 13.38 10.95
CA LEU A 342 3.80 14.75 10.54
C LEU A 342 2.64 15.72 10.82
N GLU A 343 1.43 15.35 10.42
CA GLU A 343 0.23 16.18 10.66
C GLU A 343 -0.10 16.31 12.15
N PHE A 344 0.06 15.22 12.91
CA PHE A 344 -0.12 15.24 14.36
C PHE A 344 0.90 16.16 15.04
N HIS A 345 2.16 16.12 14.60
CA HIS A 345 3.21 16.98 15.13
C HIS A 345 2.94 18.47 14.84
N LYS A 346 2.58 18.81 13.59
CA LYS A 346 2.14 20.17 13.22
C LYS A 346 0.99 20.65 14.09
N TRP A 347 0.02 19.78 14.35
CA TRP A 347 -1.09 20.11 15.23
C TRP A 347 -0.62 20.37 16.67
N GLN A 348 0.31 19.58 17.21
CA GLN A 348 0.86 19.78 18.55
C GLN A 348 1.65 21.10 18.67
N THR A 349 2.43 21.47 17.66
CA THR A 349 3.23 22.71 17.68
C THR A 349 2.36 23.97 17.55
N HIS A 350 1.21 23.88 16.88
CA HIS A 350 0.26 24.98 16.76
C HIS A 350 -0.76 25.09 17.90
N GLN A 351 -0.78 24.16 18.85
CA GLN A 351 -1.59 24.33 20.05
C GLN A 351 -1.12 25.59 20.78
N PRO A 352 -2.00 26.60 21.00
CA PRO A 352 -1.62 27.77 21.76
C PRO A 352 -1.13 27.28 23.11
N LYS A 353 0.14 27.56 23.44
CA LYS A 353 0.70 27.27 24.76
C LYS A 353 -0.29 27.85 25.75
N LYS A 354 -1.10 27.00 26.41
CA LYS A 354 -1.99 27.44 27.48
C LYS A 354 -1.08 28.21 28.40
N THR A 355 -1.25 29.52 28.48
CA THR A 355 -0.51 30.38 29.38
C THR A 355 -0.89 29.92 30.76
N SER A 356 -0.16 28.93 31.26
CA SER A 356 -0.21 28.48 32.62
C SER A 356 0.07 29.72 33.44
N SER A 357 -0.94 30.26 34.10
CA SER A 357 -0.85 31.43 34.97
C SER A 357 -0.08 31.12 36.26
N ILE A 358 0.82 30.13 36.23
CA ILE A 358 1.71 29.78 37.32
C ILE A 358 3.04 30.50 37.04
N PRO A 359 3.48 31.43 37.91
CA PRO A 359 4.73 32.16 37.70
C PRO A 359 5.92 31.20 37.63
N PRO A 360 6.91 31.46 36.75
CA PRO A 360 8.00 30.54 36.49
C PRO A 360 8.92 30.45 37.72
N ALA A 361 8.96 29.28 38.36
CA ALA A 361 10.10 28.89 39.17
C ALA A 361 11.26 28.58 38.21
N ALA A 362 12.37 29.28 38.38
CA ALA A 362 13.55 29.20 37.54
C ALA A 362 14.05 27.76 37.39
N ASN A 363 13.88 27.18 36.22
CA ASN A 363 14.67 26.03 35.80
C ASN A 363 14.89 26.09 34.29
N ASN A 364 16.11 26.44 33.90
CA ASN A 364 16.58 26.49 32.52
C ASN A 364 16.91 25.07 32.01
N ASN A 365 16.77 24.90 30.69
CA ASN A 365 17.25 23.78 29.85
C ASN A 365 16.21 22.76 29.37
N ILE A 366 15.28 23.20 28.52
CA ILE A 366 14.79 22.38 27.40
C ILE A 366 14.76 23.29 26.17
N ALA A 367 15.60 22.99 25.17
CA ALA A 367 15.62 23.72 23.91
C ALA A 367 14.37 23.38 23.07
N GLU A 368 13.71 24.40 22.52
CA GLU A 368 12.56 24.23 21.63
C GLU A 368 13.01 23.79 20.22
N PRO A 369 12.29 22.87 19.56
CA PRO A 369 12.60 22.49 18.18
C PRO A 369 12.19 23.58 17.18
N ASN A 370 13.02 23.78 16.14
CA ASN A 370 12.88 24.83 15.14
C ASN A 370 11.72 24.59 14.16
N HIS A 371 10.75 25.52 14.13
CA HIS A 371 9.56 25.51 13.27
C HIS A 371 9.87 25.53 11.75
N ALA A 372 11.04 26.01 11.32
CA ALA A 372 11.44 26.12 9.91
C ALA A 372 11.77 24.77 9.23
N LEU A 373 11.92 23.68 9.99
CA LEU A 373 12.36 22.36 9.50
C LEU A 373 11.24 21.50 8.87
N LEU A 374 9.97 21.79 9.18
CA LEU A 374 8.83 21.00 8.67
C LEU A 374 8.43 21.40 7.26
N GLU A 375 8.51 22.70 6.92
CA GLU A 375 8.21 23.20 5.57
C GLU A 375 9.24 22.67 4.54
N THR A 376 10.52 22.58 4.92
CA THR A 376 11.58 22.08 4.03
C THR A 376 11.43 20.60 3.68
N LEU A 377 10.90 19.75 4.55
CA LEU A 377 10.68 18.33 4.23
C LEU A 377 9.52 18.07 3.27
N GLU A 378 8.44 18.87 3.34
CA GLU A 378 7.32 18.74 2.41
C GLU A 378 7.68 19.24 1.02
N ASP A 379 8.44 20.34 0.94
CA ASP A 379 8.92 20.91 -0.32
C ASP A 379 10.04 20.07 -0.95
N ASN A 380 10.96 19.50 -0.15
CA ASN A 380 12.03 18.61 -0.65
C ASN A 380 11.51 17.23 -1.10
N ALA A 381 10.38 16.75 -0.58
CA ALA A 381 9.70 15.55 -1.11
C ALA A 381 8.97 15.83 -2.44
N GLY A 382 8.69 17.10 -2.73
CA GLY A 382 7.94 17.60 -3.89
C GLY A 382 8.79 17.99 -5.10
N TYR A 383 9.95 18.61 -4.92
CA TYR A 383 10.73 19.20 -6.02
C TYR A 383 12.23 18.87 -5.92
N MET A 384 12.63 17.77 -6.57
CA MET A 384 14.01 17.56 -7.01
C MET A 384 13.94 17.42 -8.54
N SER A 385 13.96 18.56 -9.24
CA SER A 385 14.20 18.61 -10.68
C SER A 385 15.61 19.12 -10.93
N ASP A 386 16.34 18.34 -11.72
CA ASP A 386 17.73 18.49 -12.14
C ASP A 386 18.25 19.93 -12.26
N GLY A 387 19.34 20.23 -11.53
CA GLY A 387 20.35 21.16 -11.99
C GLY A 387 20.82 22.24 -11.00
N GLU A 388 21.58 21.86 -9.98
CA GLU A 388 22.79 22.58 -9.52
C GLU A 388 23.45 21.77 -8.41
N LYS A 389 24.64 21.21 -8.69
CA LYS A 389 25.49 20.56 -7.69
C LYS A 389 26.55 21.58 -7.30
N ASP A 390 26.31 22.37 -6.27
CA ASP A 390 27.36 23.04 -5.50
C ASP A 390 26.79 23.49 -4.15
N GLY A 391 27.15 22.74 -3.09
CA GLY A 391 26.79 23.02 -1.69
C GLY A 391 25.66 22.16 -1.15
N GLU A 392 25.97 20.90 -0.80
CA GLU A 392 25.05 20.00 -0.09
C GLU A 392 24.95 20.46 1.38
N PRO A 393 23.81 21.01 1.84
CA PRO A 393 23.64 21.44 3.23
C PRO A 393 23.45 20.20 4.13
N ASP A 394 23.72 20.34 5.44
CA ASP A 394 23.58 19.34 6.51
C ASP A 394 22.14 18.77 6.72
N HIS A 395 21.27 18.76 5.69
CA HIS A 395 19.87 18.33 5.74
C HIS A 395 19.64 16.86 6.12
N GLU A 396 20.67 16.01 6.02
CA GLU A 396 20.55 14.60 6.39
C GLU A 396 20.42 14.42 7.92
N LYS A 397 21.08 15.26 8.72
CA LYS A 397 20.95 15.22 10.19
C LYS A 397 19.54 15.59 10.66
N ASP A 398 18.95 16.58 10.00
CA ASP A 398 17.64 17.12 10.32
C ASP A 398 16.51 16.11 10.07
N ALA A 399 16.58 15.35 8.97
CA ALA A 399 15.62 14.30 8.66
C ALA A 399 15.64 13.17 9.71
N THR A 400 16.84 12.77 10.16
CA THR A 400 16.98 11.71 11.19
C THR A 400 16.45 12.13 12.55
N GLU A 401 16.54 13.41 12.92
CA GLU A 401 15.98 13.92 14.17
C GLU A 401 14.44 13.92 14.14
N ILE A 402 13.85 14.35 13.02
CA ILE A 402 12.40 14.32 12.82
C ILE A 402 11.88 12.87 12.81
N GLU A 403 12.56 11.96 12.13
CA GLU A 403 12.23 10.53 12.19
C GLU A 403 12.33 9.96 13.61
N SER A 404 13.35 10.37 14.38
CA SER A 404 13.52 9.96 15.78
C SER A 404 12.45 10.56 16.71
N SER A 405 12.01 11.79 16.44
CA SER A 405 10.90 12.44 17.13
C SER A 405 9.57 11.73 16.82
N ILE A 406 9.35 11.42 15.54
CA ILE A 406 8.19 10.66 15.06
C ILE A 406 8.17 9.27 15.68
N ALA A 407 9.29 8.55 15.69
CA ALA A 407 9.41 7.25 16.33
C ALA A 407 9.03 7.32 17.81
N ARG A 408 9.49 8.34 18.55
CA ARG A 408 9.10 8.55 19.96
C ARG A 408 7.59 8.75 20.13
N MET A 409 6.95 9.52 19.25
CA MET A 409 5.48 9.69 19.26
C MET A 409 4.75 8.36 19.01
N TYR A 410 5.21 7.58 18.03
CA TYR A 410 4.64 6.28 17.68
C TYR A 410 4.61 5.28 18.83
N TYR A 411 5.61 5.32 19.70
CA TYR A 411 5.81 4.33 20.76
C TYR A 411 5.32 4.75 22.14
N GLY A 412 4.85 5.99 22.33
CA GLY A 412 4.50 6.47 23.68
C GLY A 412 3.29 7.37 23.77
N ASN A 413 2.68 7.78 22.65
CA ASN A 413 1.59 8.73 22.67
C ASN A 413 0.24 8.07 22.35
N ASP A 414 -0.59 7.88 23.37
CA ASP A 414 -1.94 7.30 23.23
C ASP A 414 -2.87 8.18 22.39
N ASP A 415 -2.71 9.50 22.40
CA ASP A 415 -3.50 10.42 21.56
C ASP A 415 -3.15 10.23 20.08
N PHE A 416 -1.86 10.11 19.76
CA PHE A 416 -1.44 9.80 18.39
C PHE A 416 -1.95 8.43 17.95
N ARG A 417 -1.96 7.46 18.86
CA ARG A 417 -2.51 6.14 18.57
C ARG A 417 -4.00 6.21 18.26
N GLU A 418 -4.78 6.92 19.06
CA GLU A 418 -6.22 7.11 18.79
C GLU A 418 -6.42 7.86 17.45
N PHE A 419 -5.54 8.81 17.14
CA PHE A 419 -5.55 9.50 15.84
C PHE A 419 -5.34 8.53 14.67
N VAL A 420 -4.32 7.66 14.73
CA VAL A 420 -4.08 6.62 13.72
C VAL A 420 -5.24 5.63 13.63
N ILE A 421 -5.79 5.23 14.77
CA ILE A 421 -6.94 4.34 14.90
C ILE A 421 -8.19 4.95 14.26
N SER A 422 -8.32 6.28 14.29
CA SER A 422 -9.41 7.02 13.67
C SER A 422 -9.24 7.21 12.15
N ASP A 423 -8.02 7.04 11.61
CA ASP A 423 -7.75 7.19 10.19
C ASP A 423 -8.36 6.00 9.39
N PRO A 424 -9.32 6.25 8.48
CA PRO A 424 -10.05 5.20 7.79
C PRO A 424 -9.17 4.39 6.84
N ILE A 425 -8.05 4.96 6.36
CA ILE A 425 -7.14 4.31 5.42
C ILE A 425 -6.17 3.40 6.18
N ALA A 426 -5.50 3.92 7.21
CA ALA A 426 -4.67 3.13 8.10
C ALA A 426 -5.47 1.97 8.70
N SER A 427 -6.67 2.25 9.22
CA SER A 427 -7.55 1.23 9.78
C SER A 427 -7.97 0.18 8.74
N TYR A 428 -8.17 0.55 7.48
CA TYR A 428 -8.50 -0.41 6.43
C TYR A 428 -7.30 -1.30 6.09
N ILE A 429 -6.12 -0.72 5.87
CA ILE A 429 -4.92 -1.46 5.52
C ILE A 429 -4.53 -2.41 6.65
N SER A 430 -4.53 -1.94 7.91
CA SER A 430 -4.22 -2.80 9.06
C SER A 430 -5.24 -3.93 9.22
N HIS A 431 -6.54 -3.64 9.07
CA HIS A 431 -7.58 -4.68 9.08
C HIS A 431 -7.37 -5.69 7.95
N TYR A 432 -7.07 -5.25 6.74
CA TYR A 432 -6.84 -6.13 5.60
C TYR A 432 -5.65 -7.08 5.84
N CYS A 433 -4.50 -6.53 6.28
CA CYS A 433 -3.30 -7.32 6.58
C CYS A 433 -3.55 -8.38 7.67
N VAL A 434 -4.30 -8.01 8.72
CA VAL A 434 -4.58 -8.90 9.84
C VAL A 434 -5.66 -9.93 9.50
N ALA A 435 -6.69 -9.51 8.77
CA ALA A 435 -7.89 -10.31 8.52
C ALA A 435 -7.84 -11.18 7.27
N SER A 436 -6.96 -10.88 6.30
CA SER A 436 -6.84 -11.70 5.11
C SER A 436 -6.30 -13.09 5.46
N ARG A 437 -7.04 -14.14 5.05
CA ARG A 437 -6.59 -15.54 5.21
C ARG A 437 -5.34 -15.83 4.37
N ASP A 438 -5.14 -15.07 3.30
CA ASP A 438 -4.01 -15.23 2.37
C ASP A 438 -2.72 -14.59 2.88
N VAL A 439 -2.79 -13.78 3.93
CA VAL A 439 -1.63 -13.08 4.50
C VAL A 439 -1.18 -13.80 5.77
N ALA A 440 0.02 -14.40 5.71
CA ALA A 440 0.67 -15.01 6.86
C ALA A 440 0.99 -13.95 7.94
N ARG A 441 1.13 -14.39 9.20
CA ARG A 441 1.38 -13.49 10.33
C ARG A 441 2.64 -12.65 10.11
N GLU A 442 3.74 -13.30 9.74
CA GLU A 442 5.04 -12.68 9.53
C GLU A 442 4.96 -11.65 8.41
N THR A 443 4.26 -12.00 7.34
CA THR A 443 4.01 -11.10 6.21
C THR A 443 3.18 -9.89 6.62
N ALA A 444 2.13 -10.07 7.42
CA ALA A 444 1.34 -8.97 7.95
C ALA A 444 2.20 -8.04 8.82
N MET A 445 3.08 -8.60 9.67
CA MET A 445 4.01 -7.81 10.49
C MET A 445 4.98 -7.00 9.63
N ASP A 446 5.58 -7.63 8.62
CA ASP A 446 6.50 -6.96 7.69
C ASP A 446 5.81 -5.83 6.91
N TYR A 447 4.52 -5.99 6.61
CA TYR A 447 3.72 -4.99 5.90
C TYR A 447 3.38 -3.81 6.80
N LEU A 448 3.08 -4.06 8.08
CA LEU A 448 2.57 -3.04 9.00
C LEU A 448 3.67 -2.33 9.80
N TYR A 449 4.76 -2.99 10.16
CA TYR A 449 5.75 -2.45 11.11
C TYR A 449 7.18 -2.65 10.63
N ARG A 450 8.11 -1.81 11.12
CA ARG A 450 9.53 -2.13 11.03
C ARG A 450 9.88 -3.13 12.15
N ARG A 451 11.05 -3.74 12.03
CA ARG A 451 11.55 -4.67 13.04
C ARG A 451 11.71 -3.98 14.39
N GLY A 452 11.20 -4.58 15.46
CA GLY A 452 11.17 -4.02 16.81
C GLY A 452 9.99 -3.11 17.11
N GLU A 453 9.15 -2.81 16.11
CA GLU A 453 7.96 -1.97 16.23
C GLU A 453 6.67 -2.81 16.20
N GLU A 454 6.81 -4.14 16.25
CA GLU A 454 5.70 -5.07 16.05
C GLU A 454 4.66 -4.98 17.16
N ARG A 455 3.41 -5.19 16.77
CA ARG A 455 2.27 -5.22 17.69
C ARG A 455 1.68 -6.62 17.75
N ALA A 456 1.17 -6.97 18.91
CA ALA A 456 0.43 -8.21 19.10
C ALA A 456 -0.90 -8.12 18.34
N ILE A 457 -1.06 -8.97 17.33
CA ILE A 457 -2.34 -9.20 16.63
C ILE A 457 -3.05 -10.45 17.17
N GLU A 458 -2.50 -11.11 18.17
CA GLU A 458 -3.03 -12.35 18.74
C GLU A 458 -3.01 -12.26 20.24
N PHE A 459 -4.05 -12.79 20.89
CA PHE A 459 -4.09 -12.94 22.33
C PHE A 459 -4.53 -14.37 22.66
N ASN A 460 -3.54 -15.22 22.92
CA ASN A 460 -3.74 -16.65 23.15
C ASN A 460 -3.37 -16.99 24.59
N LEU A 461 -4.36 -17.42 25.37
CA LEU A 461 -4.15 -17.99 26.68
C LEU A 461 -4.37 -19.52 26.69
N LEU A 462 -4.61 -20.15 25.54
CA LEU A 462 -4.63 -21.61 25.44
C LEU A 462 -3.24 -22.16 25.72
N GLY A 463 -3.15 -23.09 26.67
CA GLY A 463 -1.88 -23.59 27.18
C GLY A 463 -1.30 -22.74 28.31
N PHE A 464 -1.98 -21.69 28.77
CA PHE A 464 -1.61 -21.03 30.02
C PHE A 464 -1.74 -22.05 31.16
N PRO A 465 -0.67 -22.34 31.92
CA PRO A 465 -0.62 -23.49 32.81
C PRO A 465 -1.50 -23.34 34.05
N ARG A 466 -2.00 -22.13 34.32
CA ARG A 466 -2.84 -21.82 35.48
C ARG A 466 -4.25 -21.54 35.01
N GLN A 467 -5.24 -22.08 35.72
CA GLN A 467 -6.66 -21.73 35.50
C GLN A 467 -7.03 -20.35 36.07
N LYS A 468 -6.04 -19.61 36.59
CA LYS A 468 -6.23 -18.31 37.23
C LYS A 468 -5.21 -17.30 36.75
N ILE A 469 -5.69 -16.09 36.50
CA ILE A 469 -4.89 -14.93 36.09
C ILE A 469 -5.20 -13.79 37.04
N THR A 470 -4.20 -13.09 37.55
CA THR A 470 -4.44 -11.93 38.41
C THR A 470 -4.68 -10.68 37.56
N GLN A 471 -5.47 -9.74 38.07
CA GLN A 471 -5.60 -8.43 37.44
C GLN A 471 -4.25 -7.74 37.26
N ASP A 472 -3.37 -7.84 38.28
CA ASP A 472 -2.00 -7.32 38.24
C ASP A 472 -1.17 -7.92 37.10
N TYR A 473 -1.39 -9.19 36.76
CA TYR A 473 -0.70 -9.82 35.64
C TYR A 473 -1.17 -9.21 34.31
N LEU A 474 -2.48 -9.02 34.11
CA LEU A 474 -3.01 -8.33 32.93
C LEU A 474 -2.49 -6.90 32.83
N GLU A 475 -2.35 -6.21 33.95
CA GLU A 475 -1.75 -4.88 34.00
C GLU A 475 -0.25 -4.91 33.70
N SER A 476 0.49 -5.89 34.21
CA SER A 476 1.91 -6.05 33.87
C SER A 476 2.15 -6.32 32.38
N LEU A 477 1.23 -7.03 31.72
CA LEU A 477 1.28 -7.28 30.27
C LEU A 477 1.22 -5.99 29.44
N GLU A 478 0.62 -4.92 29.94
CA GLU A 478 0.62 -3.60 29.27
C GLU A 478 2.03 -3.11 28.95
N THR A 479 2.96 -3.32 29.89
CA THR A 479 4.33 -2.82 29.77
C THR A 479 5.13 -3.57 28.70
N HIS A 480 4.68 -4.77 28.32
CA HIS A 480 5.40 -5.67 27.44
C HIS A 480 4.69 -5.93 26.12
N VAL A 481 3.36 -5.77 26.07
CA VAL A 481 2.53 -6.15 24.93
C VAL A 481 1.68 -4.98 24.47
N ARG A 482 1.85 -4.63 23.20
CA ARG A 482 1.06 -3.57 22.54
C ARG A 482 0.20 -4.21 21.49
N PHE A 483 -1.11 -4.14 21.68
CA PHE A 483 -2.05 -4.69 20.72
C PHE A 483 -2.24 -3.80 19.50
N GLU A 484 -2.56 -4.42 18.39
CA GLU A 484 -3.13 -3.71 17.25
C GLU A 484 -4.64 -3.45 17.49
N ARG A 485 -5.25 -2.52 16.74
CA ARG A 485 -6.69 -2.24 16.83
C ARG A 485 -7.54 -3.48 16.51
N THR A 486 -7.05 -4.29 15.58
CA THR A 486 -7.65 -5.54 15.14
C THR A 486 -6.80 -6.71 15.62
N LEU A 487 -7.41 -7.67 16.30
CA LEU A 487 -6.78 -8.96 16.60
C LEU A 487 -7.23 -10.01 15.59
N LYS A 488 -6.27 -10.79 15.07
CA LYS A 488 -6.49 -11.96 14.22
C LYS A 488 -7.24 -13.05 14.98
N TYR A 489 -6.80 -13.37 16.19
CA TYR A 489 -7.57 -14.23 17.07
C TYR A 489 -7.36 -13.92 18.55
N VAL A 490 -8.40 -14.20 19.32
CA VAL A 490 -8.42 -14.21 20.78
C VAL A 490 -8.84 -15.60 21.21
N ALA A 491 -8.02 -16.29 21.98
CA ALA A 491 -8.28 -17.65 22.41
C ALA A 491 -8.13 -17.76 23.93
N LEU A 492 -9.23 -18.04 24.61
CA LEU A 492 -9.31 -18.03 26.08
C LEU A 492 -9.75 -19.41 26.58
N PRO A 493 -8.98 -20.06 27.45
CA PRO A 493 -9.47 -21.22 28.18
C PRO A 493 -10.43 -20.77 29.27
N ARG A 494 -10.99 -21.73 30.00
CA ARG A 494 -11.70 -21.45 31.25
C ARG A 494 -10.72 -20.86 32.27
N LEU A 495 -10.83 -19.56 32.53
CA LEU A 495 -9.95 -18.80 33.41
C LEU A 495 -10.76 -18.02 34.44
N ALA A 496 -10.32 -18.05 35.69
CA ALA A 496 -10.79 -17.14 36.73
C ALA A 496 -9.84 -15.94 36.86
N VAL A 497 -10.39 -14.72 36.98
CA VAL A 497 -9.59 -13.50 37.15
C VAL A 497 -9.62 -13.11 38.62
N GLU A 498 -8.49 -13.29 39.31
CA GLU A 498 -8.34 -12.88 40.69
C GLU A 498 -8.13 -11.36 40.76
N THR A 499 -9.12 -10.64 41.28
CA THR A 499 -8.97 -9.22 41.61
C THR A 499 -8.32 -9.10 42.97
N THR A 500 -7.12 -8.54 43.01
CA THR A 500 -6.39 -8.13 44.20
C THR A 500 -7.10 -6.94 44.84
N SER A 501 -8.23 -7.18 45.53
CA SER A 501 -8.91 -6.14 46.29
C SER A 501 -8.04 -5.75 47.49
N SER A 502 -7.13 -4.81 47.27
CA SER A 502 -6.18 -4.28 48.26
C SER A 502 -6.79 -3.19 49.16
N SER A 503 -8.11 -3.02 49.17
CA SER A 503 -8.79 -2.19 50.17
C SER A 503 -9.30 -3.05 51.32
N SER A 504 -8.51 -3.08 52.39
CA SER A 504 -8.88 -3.45 53.75
C SER A 504 -9.96 -2.52 54.31
N GLN A 505 -11.18 -2.59 53.78
CA GLN A 505 -12.39 -2.19 54.50
C GLN A 505 -13.17 -3.46 54.84
N ALA A 506 -12.84 -3.98 56.02
CA ALA A 506 -13.60 -5.00 56.72
C ALA A 506 -15.07 -4.57 56.80
N GLY A 507 -15.97 -5.30 56.14
CA GLY A 507 -17.41 -5.08 56.30
C GLY A 507 -18.31 -5.63 55.20
N SER A 508 -17.82 -5.86 53.98
CA SER A 508 -18.63 -6.44 52.89
C SER A 508 -18.01 -7.71 52.31
N ALA A 509 -17.79 -8.69 53.18
CA ALA A 509 -17.72 -10.08 52.73
C ALA A 509 -19.14 -10.48 52.32
N LEU A 510 -19.35 -10.80 51.04
CA LEU A 510 -20.40 -11.69 50.47
C LEU A 510 -20.89 -11.32 49.06
N LEU A 511 -20.39 -10.26 48.42
CA LEU A 511 -20.50 -10.17 46.96
C LEU A 511 -19.34 -10.96 46.34
N GLN A 512 -19.42 -12.29 46.46
CA GLN A 512 -18.71 -13.17 45.54
C GLN A 512 -19.10 -12.71 44.13
N LYS A 513 -18.13 -12.15 43.41
CA LYS A 513 -18.30 -11.72 42.02
C LYS A 513 -18.97 -12.88 41.29
N ALA A 514 -20.09 -12.61 40.64
CA ALA A 514 -20.91 -13.65 40.04
C ALA A 514 -20.03 -14.58 39.18
N PRO A 515 -20.17 -15.92 39.29
CA PRO A 515 -19.40 -16.85 38.49
C PRO A 515 -19.50 -16.47 37.00
N GLY A 516 -18.34 -16.31 36.35
CA GLY A 516 -18.24 -15.87 34.95
C GLY A 516 -18.03 -14.37 34.71
N ALA A 517 -17.83 -13.53 35.73
CA ALA A 517 -17.44 -12.13 35.54
C ALA A 517 -15.98 -11.94 35.02
N ASP A 518 -15.24 -13.04 34.89
CA ASP A 518 -13.81 -13.07 34.63
C ASP A 518 -13.47 -12.72 33.18
N LEU A 519 -14.16 -13.33 32.21
CA LEU A 519 -13.97 -12.98 30.80
C LEU A 519 -14.32 -11.52 30.50
N THR A 520 -15.33 -10.98 31.17
CA THR A 520 -15.68 -9.55 31.05
C THR A 520 -14.49 -8.67 31.44
N THR A 521 -13.69 -9.09 32.42
CA THR A 521 -12.50 -8.34 32.87
C THR A 521 -11.41 -8.36 31.79
N ILE A 522 -11.13 -9.53 31.20
CA ILE A 522 -10.15 -9.68 30.10
C ILE A 522 -10.55 -8.86 28.87
N PHE A 523 -11.80 -8.97 28.41
CA PHE A 523 -12.26 -8.20 27.26
C PHE A 523 -12.35 -6.69 27.55
N THR A 524 -12.71 -6.29 28.76
CA THR A 524 -12.64 -4.89 29.18
C THR A 524 -11.20 -4.38 29.14
N TRP A 525 -10.23 -5.18 29.59
CA TRP A 525 -8.81 -4.86 29.48
C TRP A 525 -8.37 -4.73 28.02
N LEU A 526 -8.70 -5.67 27.13
CA LEU A 526 -8.40 -5.56 25.69
C LEU A 526 -8.99 -4.28 25.09
N LYS A 527 -10.21 -3.91 25.49
CA LYS A 527 -10.85 -2.66 25.05
C LYS A 527 -10.07 -1.41 25.51
N LYS A 528 -9.60 -1.40 26.76
CA LYS A 528 -8.73 -0.35 27.30
C LYS A 528 -7.41 -0.27 26.52
N ARG A 529 -6.95 -1.38 25.93
CA ARG A 529 -5.80 -1.43 25.00
C ARG A 529 -6.14 -1.08 23.56
N HIS A 530 -7.25 -0.37 23.34
CA HIS A 530 -7.72 0.11 22.04
C HIS A 530 -8.02 -1.01 21.02
N VAL A 531 -8.20 -2.25 21.47
CA VAL A 531 -8.76 -3.30 20.61
C VAL A 531 -10.23 -2.95 20.36
N ARG A 532 -10.63 -2.98 19.09
CA ARG A 532 -12.01 -2.67 18.64
C ARG A 532 -12.61 -3.82 17.83
N LYS A 533 -11.76 -4.61 17.20
CA LYS A 533 -12.17 -5.66 16.28
C LYS A 533 -11.42 -6.94 16.57
N ILE A 534 -12.13 -8.06 16.52
CA ILE A 534 -11.56 -9.39 16.68
C ILE A 534 -12.04 -10.23 15.51
N GLN A 535 -11.10 -10.73 14.72
CA GLN A 535 -11.45 -11.58 13.60
C GLN A 535 -11.99 -12.92 14.10
N LYS A 536 -11.27 -13.65 14.97
CA LYS A 536 -11.76 -14.90 15.56
C LYS A 536 -11.72 -14.88 17.09
N VAL A 537 -12.84 -15.17 17.74
CA VAL A 537 -12.90 -15.38 19.20
C VAL A 537 -13.15 -16.86 19.47
N THR A 538 -12.21 -17.53 20.14
CA THR A 538 -12.35 -18.90 20.65
C THR A 538 -12.39 -18.89 22.17
N VAL A 539 -13.47 -19.39 22.77
CA VAL A 539 -13.61 -19.48 24.24
C VAL A 539 -14.06 -20.88 24.63
N PHE A 540 -13.33 -21.53 25.53
CA PHE A 540 -13.72 -22.82 26.12
C PHE A 540 -14.64 -22.62 27.33
N ASP A 541 -15.93 -22.92 27.18
CA ASP A 541 -16.99 -22.63 28.16
C ASP A 541 -18.00 -23.78 28.35
N SER A 542 -17.56 -25.01 28.07
CA SER A 542 -18.42 -26.21 28.05
C SER A 542 -18.64 -26.82 29.44
N GLU A 543 -17.78 -26.50 30.40
CA GLU A 543 -17.86 -27.03 31.77
C GLU A 543 -18.82 -26.23 32.67
N LEU A 544 -19.52 -26.93 33.58
CA LEU A 544 -20.43 -26.29 34.54
C LEU A 544 -19.68 -25.68 35.76
N PRO A 545 -20.13 -24.53 36.29
CA PRO A 545 -21.05 -23.59 35.64
C PRO A 545 -20.37 -22.88 34.45
N SER A 546 -21.09 -22.79 33.34
CA SER A 546 -20.69 -22.00 32.15
C SER A 546 -21.00 -20.52 32.37
N HIS A 547 -20.47 -19.64 31.52
CA HIS A 547 -20.77 -18.21 31.60
C HIS A 547 -22.25 -17.94 31.29
N THR A 548 -22.84 -16.99 32.05
CA THR A 548 -24.22 -16.55 31.77
C THR A 548 -24.28 -15.74 30.48
N ASP A 549 -25.45 -15.71 29.85
CA ASP A 549 -25.69 -14.97 28.62
C ASP A 549 -25.39 -13.47 28.77
N GLU A 550 -25.72 -12.87 29.92
CA GLU A 550 -25.41 -11.48 30.22
C GLU A 550 -23.90 -11.20 30.27
N ASN A 551 -23.12 -12.15 30.81
CA ASN A 551 -21.66 -12.00 30.89
C ASN A 551 -21.02 -12.11 29.50
N ILE A 552 -21.52 -13.01 28.65
CA ILE A 552 -21.07 -13.14 27.25
C ILE A 552 -21.36 -11.84 26.48
N ILE A 553 -22.58 -11.30 26.61
CA ILE A 553 -22.97 -10.05 25.96
C ILE A 553 -22.09 -8.91 26.44
N LYS A 554 -21.95 -8.70 27.76
CA LYS A 554 -21.13 -7.61 28.32
C LYS A 554 -19.66 -7.70 27.93
N ALA A 555 -19.12 -8.90 27.80
CA ALA A 555 -17.75 -9.13 27.38
C ALA A 555 -17.50 -8.68 25.94
N LEU A 556 -18.42 -8.98 25.02
CA LEU A 556 -18.20 -8.82 23.59
C LEU A 556 -18.94 -7.64 22.93
N GLU A 557 -19.98 -7.06 23.53
CA GLU A 557 -20.86 -6.02 22.93
C GLU A 557 -20.12 -4.80 22.33
N LYS A 558 -18.88 -4.57 22.75
CA LYS A 558 -18.03 -3.44 22.34
C LYS A 558 -17.00 -3.81 21.26
N PHE A 559 -17.05 -5.03 20.75
CA PHE A 559 -16.16 -5.54 19.72
C PHE A 559 -16.92 -5.88 18.45
N GLU A 560 -16.29 -5.61 17.32
CA GLU A 560 -16.69 -6.20 16.04
C GLU A 560 -16.09 -7.61 15.93
N VAL A 561 -16.87 -8.65 16.21
CA VAL A 561 -16.46 -10.06 16.09
C VAL A 561 -16.87 -10.61 14.73
N GLU A 562 -15.94 -11.19 13.96
CA GLU A 562 -16.24 -11.73 12.62
C GLU A 562 -16.42 -13.26 12.58
N GLU A 563 -15.64 -14.00 13.35
CA GLU A 563 -15.70 -15.45 13.49
C GLU A 563 -15.91 -15.78 14.97
N TRP A 564 -17.05 -16.39 15.26
CA TRP A 564 -17.50 -16.68 16.61
C TRP A 564 -17.32 -18.17 16.90
N ASP A 565 -16.55 -18.49 17.92
CA ASP A 565 -16.27 -19.87 18.35
C ASP A 565 -16.33 -19.97 19.88
N TRP A 566 -17.55 -19.93 20.41
CA TRP A 566 -17.77 -20.00 21.85
C TRP A 566 -18.32 -21.39 22.20
N ASP A 567 -17.53 -22.17 22.91
CA ASP A 567 -17.82 -23.55 23.30
C ASP A 567 -18.83 -23.61 24.45
N LYS A 568 -20.01 -23.00 24.27
CA LYS A 568 -21.12 -23.08 25.22
C LYS A 568 -22.27 -23.83 24.57
N MET A 569 -22.75 -24.86 25.26
CA MET A 569 -23.87 -25.68 24.81
C MET A 569 -25.13 -24.83 24.62
N ASP A 570 -25.82 -25.07 23.51
CA ASP A 570 -27.15 -24.54 23.20
C ASP A 570 -27.26 -22.99 23.26
N LEU A 571 -26.20 -22.30 22.85
CA LEU A 571 -26.15 -20.83 22.84
C LEU A 571 -27.25 -20.23 21.95
N SER A 572 -28.05 -19.30 22.48
CA SER A 572 -29.12 -18.67 21.71
C SER A 572 -28.61 -17.69 20.64
N SER A 573 -29.34 -17.59 19.52
CA SER A 573 -29.04 -16.63 18.45
C SER A 573 -29.15 -15.18 18.93
N GLU A 574 -30.04 -14.87 19.88
CA GLU A 574 -30.18 -13.54 20.44
C GLU A 574 -28.93 -13.09 21.21
N VAL A 575 -28.30 -14.00 21.94
CA VAL A 575 -27.05 -13.71 22.67
C VAL A 575 -25.93 -13.39 21.70
N VAL A 576 -25.76 -14.20 20.65
CA VAL A 576 -24.74 -13.94 19.61
C VAL A 576 -24.99 -12.60 18.92
N PHE A 577 -26.25 -12.28 18.58
CA PHE A 577 -26.62 -11.00 17.97
C PHE A 577 -26.24 -9.81 18.87
N ARG A 578 -26.68 -9.83 20.13
CA ARG A 578 -26.41 -8.74 21.09
C ARG A 578 -24.93 -8.60 21.42
N ALA A 579 -24.22 -9.72 21.53
CA ALA A 579 -22.79 -9.72 21.84
C ALA A 579 -21.93 -9.23 20.67
N SER A 580 -22.32 -9.49 19.43
CA SER A 580 -21.50 -9.15 18.25
C SER A 580 -22.01 -7.97 17.43
N SER A 581 -23.17 -7.40 17.78
CA SER A 581 -23.80 -6.32 17.02
C SER A 581 -23.98 -6.64 15.52
N GLY A 582 -24.20 -7.92 15.18
CA GLY A 582 -24.43 -8.38 13.81
C GLY A 582 -23.20 -8.36 12.88
N SER A 583 -21.98 -8.23 13.43
CA SER A 583 -20.74 -8.23 12.63
C SER A 583 -20.29 -9.61 12.16
N VAL A 584 -20.86 -10.67 12.73
CA VAL A 584 -20.41 -12.06 12.55
C VAL A 584 -20.67 -12.56 11.13
N ARG A 585 -19.68 -13.28 10.61
CA ARG A 585 -19.65 -13.92 9.29
C ARG A 585 -19.68 -15.44 9.39
N GLU A 586 -19.06 -15.99 10.43
CA GLU A 586 -18.98 -17.42 10.69
C GLU A 586 -19.25 -17.70 12.16
N ILE A 587 -20.06 -18.71 12.46
CA ILE A 587 -20.41 -19.12 13.83
C ILE A 587 -20.16 -20.61 13.98
N SER A 588 -19.45 -21.01 15.03
CA SER A 588 -19.38 -22.38 15.54
C SER A 588 -20.34 -22.52 16.72
N LEU A 589 -21.27 -23.47 16.65
CA LEU A 589 -22.28 -23.73 17.67
C LEU A 589 -22.15 -25.15 18.22
N GLN A 590 -22.26 -25.28 19.54
CA GLN A 590 -22.32 -26.56 20.23
C GLN A 590 -23.79 -26.87 20.54
N ALA A 591 -24.30 -27.99 20.05
CA ALA A 591 -25.69 -28.40 20.23
C ALA A 591 -25.79 -29.69 21.05
N SER A 592 -26.66 -29.68 22.06
CA SER A 592 -27.01 -30.88 22.84
C SER A 592 -28.07 -31.74 22.15
N GLY A 593 -28.63 -31.30 21.02
CA GLY A 593 -29.82 -31.91 20.44
C GLY A 593 -31.13 -31.42 21.08
N ASN A 594 -31.09 -30.37 21.92
CA ASN A 594 -32.30 -29.71 22.41
C ASN A 594 -33.10 -29.11 21.23
N GLU A 595 -34.23 -29.74 20.92
CA GLU A 595 -35.07 -29.38 19.78
C GLU A 595 -35.55 -27.94 19.84
N ALA A 596 -35.88 -27.41 21.02
CA ALA A 596 -36.35 -26.03 21.17
C ALA A 596 -35.27 -25.02 20.74
N VAL A 597 -34.01 -25.32 21.00
CA VAL A 597 -32.86 -24.46 20.64
C VAL A 597 -32.62 -24.53 19.13
N LEU A 598 -32.61 -25.74 18.56
CA LEU A 598 -32.49 -25.96 17.12
C LEU A 598 -33.61 -25.24 16.36
N GLN A 599 -34.87 -25.38 16.82
CA GLN A 599 -36.00 -24.66 16.27
C GLN A 599 -35.83 -23.14 16.41
N GLY A 600 -35.33 -22.66 17.55
CA GLY A 600 -35.02 -21.23 17.76
C GLY A 600 -33.95 -20.68 16.82
N TRP A 601 -32.96 -21.49 16.44
CA TRP A 601 -31.96 -21.14 15.43
C TRP A 601 -32.54 -21.08 14.02
N CYS A 602 -33.42 -22.02 13.67
CA CYS A 602 -34.10 -22.11 12.37
C CYS A 602 -35.28 -21.14 12.22
N ALA A 603 -35.81 -20.59 13.32
CA ALA A 603 -36.93 -19.67 13.30
C ALA A 603 -36.61 -18.39 12.50
N PRO A 604 -37.63 -17.67 11.97
CA PRO A 604 -37.43 -16.41 11.24
C PRO A 604 -36.67 -15.31 12.03
N GLY A 605 -36.71 -15.39 13.36
CA GLY A 605 -35.98 -14.49 14.27
C GLY A 605 -34.56 -14.95 14.63
N GLY A 606 -34.15 -16.14 14.19
CA GLY A 606 -32.88 -16.79 14.47
C GLY A 606 -31.75 -16.38 13.52
N PHE A 607 -30.84 -17.31 13.21
CA PHE A 607 -29.64 -17.01 12.41
C PHE A 607 -29.94 -16.71 10.94
N GLY A 608 -31.09 -17.17 10.41
CA GLY A 608 -31.55 -16.81 9.06
C GLY A 608 -31.95 -15.34 8.90
N ASN A 609 -32.09 -14.59 9.99
CA ASN A 609 -32.55 -13.21 9.97
C ASN A 609 -31.46 -12.26 9.43
N LYS A 610 -31.61 -11.81 8.17
CA LYS A 610 -30.65 -10.90 7.51
C LYS A 610 -30.58 -9.49 8.12
N THR A 611 -31.58 -9.07 8.89
CA THR A 611 -31.53 -7.80 9.62
C THR A 611 -30.61 -7.91 10.85
N LYS A 612 -30.69 -9.02 11.59
CA LYS A 612 -29.80 -9.29 12.73
C LYS A 612 -28.40 -9.71 12.29
N PHE A 613 -28.31 -10.53 11.25
CA PHE A 613 -27.07 -11.15 10.77
C PHE A 613 -26.82 -10.86 9.28
N PRO A 614 -26.61 -9.58 8.91
CA PRO A 614 -26.44 -9.19 7.51
C PRO A 614 -25.18 -9.78 6.86
N LYS A 615 -24.17 -10.11 7.67
CA LYS A 615 -22.86 -10.59 7.21
C LYS A 615 -22.67 -12.10 7.35
N LEU A 616 -23.60 -12.81 8.00
CA LEU A 616 -23.47 -14.24 8.29
C LEU A 616 -23.54 -15.06 7.00
N ARG A 617 -22.53 -15.91 6.81
CA ARG A 617 -22.34 -16.77 5.63
C ARG A 617 -22.33 -18.24 5.99
N ASN A 618 -21.63 -18.60 7.07
CA ASN A 618 -21.41 -19.99 7.46
C ASN A 618 -21.84 -20.21 8.92
N ILE A 619 -22.49 -21.33 9.18
CA ILE A 619 -22.76 -21.84 10.53
C ILE A 619 -22.19 -23.26 10.57
N TYR A 620 -21.26 -23.49 11.48
CA TYR A 620 -20.71 -24.80 11.78
C TYR A 620 -21.41 -25.34 13.02
N LEU A 621 -22.09 -26.46 12.87
CA LEU A 621 -22.84 -27.09 13.94
C LEU A 621 -22.11 -28.33 14.43
N TYR A 622 -21.78 -28.37 15.71
CA TYR A 622 -21.17 -29.50 16.40
C TYR A 622 -22.22 -30.13 17.30
N LEU A 623 -22.69 -31.31 16.89
CA LEU A 623 -23.64 -32.10 17.67
C LEU A 623 -22.86 -32.89 18.72
N HIS A 624 -23.11 -32.60 19.99
CA HIS A 624 -22.67 -33.47 21.06
C HIS A 624 -23.71 -34.57 21.21
N GLU A 625 -23.30 -35.81 20.92
CA GLU A 625 -24.09 -36.96 21.32
C GLU A 625 -24.16 -36.94 22.84
N VAL A 626 -25.25 -36.40 23.36
CA VAL A 626 -25.61 -36.65 24.74
C VAL A 626 -25.80 -38.16 24.79
N CYS A 627 -25.02 -38.83 25.63
CA CYS A 627 -25.37 -40.14 26.14
C CYS A 627 -26.69 -39.99 26.92
N PHE A 628 -27.81 -39.80 26.20
CA PHE A 628 -29.10 -40.18 26.71
C PHE A 628 -28.98 -41.67 26.99
N LEU A 629 -28.93 -42.02 28.27
CA LEU A 629 -29.33 -43.34 28.73
C LEU A 629 -30.56 -43.77 27.91
N PRO A 630 -30.65 -45.04 27.48
CA PRO A 630 -31.51 -45.44 26.39
C PRO A 630 -32.97 -45.14 26.71
N VAL A 631 -33.46 -44.00 26.25
CA VAL A 631 -34.89 -43.75 26.12
C VAL A 631 -35.24 -44.26 24.73
N THR A 632 -36.12 -45.25 24.73
CA THR A 632 -36.55 -46.05 23.59
C THR A 632 -36.77 -45.22 22.33
N ARG A 633 -35.90 -45.48 21.35
CA ARG A 633 -35.94 -44.98 19.97
C ARG A 633 -37.24 -45.43 19.31
N GLU A 634 -38.20 -44.53 19.16
CA GLU A 634 -39.20 -44.64 18.10
C GLU A 634 -39.73 -43.24 17.79
N HIS A 635 -39.43 -42.79 16.57
CA HIS A 635 -39.91 -41.59 15.88
C HIS A 635 -39.03 -40.33 15.94
N ALA A 636 -38.97 -39.70 14.76
CA ALA A 636 -38.42 -38.39 14.42
C ALA A 636 -36.90 -38.31 14.13
N CYS A 637 -36.52 -38.71 12.92
CA CYS A 637 -35.39 -38.09 12.22
C CYS A 637 -35.60 -38.23 10.71
N THR A 638 -36.36 -37.30 10.13
CA THR A 638 -36.35 -37.03 8.68
C THR A 638 -36.67 -35.56 8.49
N GLU A 639 -35.87 -34.88 7.66
CA GLU A 639 -35.98 -33.48 7.21
C GLU A 639 -35.17 -32.40 7.96
N LEU A 640 -33.88 -32.34 7.65
CA LEU A 640 -33.17 -31.07 7.42
C LEU A 640 -32.29 -31.25 6.17
N ARG A 641 -32.74 -30.71 5.04
CA ARG A 641 -31.97 -30.54 3.79
C ARG A 641 -32.11 -29.10 3.30
#